data_AF-A0A5Q0H090-F1
#
_entry.id   AF-A0A5Q0H090-F1
#
_cell.length_a   1.000
_cell.length_b   1.000
_cell.length_c   1.000
_cell.angle_alpha   90.00
_cell.angle_beta   90.00
_cell.angle_gamma   90.00
#
_symmetry.space_group_name_H-M   'P 1'
#
loop_
_entity.id
_entity.type
_entity.pdbx_description
1 polymer ?
#
loop_
_entity_poly.entity_id
_entity_poly.type
_entity_poly.pdbx_seq_one_letter_code
_entity_poly.pdbx_strand_id
1 'polypeptide(L)'
;MASRFGVLLRQWRQRAGLSQEGLAQRAELGVRTIRGLETGERGDPRVGTLRLLADALELTGAERAELFAAAGRAEPVPDEPSATEPHTPGSRASSSQALEPRTSDLPAAQPSGDDTGLPAPHADPLVNALKALAHSVRARWRREEEQRQVHDPVPLPVRWRPAPAPLQDSWANIGMAGPGETAPRLDLGGRLDQVVGTYRRIPSCRLVVLGRAGAGKTVLTTRFVLGLLDARGPDDPVPVIFGLGSWNPTRTGLRDWLAEQLVRDDPDLAAPGPGGSTLAAALVDDHRVLPVLDGFDEMAGGLRRAALAALNATTLPMLLTSRVDEYRAAVDATDVLTGAAAVELVDLTADDLADYLPRTTRKTGRAGNAWQPVLDEVRRHPGGALAAVLTTPLMVSLARRIYSDTPDHDPADLLDADRFGTRESIERHLLAGFVPAVYQDPGADRTPDVDRTRRWLGHLADHLHRLGTYDLAWWRLGTSTGRATRALVVGFVVCAVVSLTDMLVEGALVDVSAVRMPALAVMVGLVAGLGFGLAHGHVVGGQPLEPVRVRLRLRGRPEPGWARVRARGRLGLLFGALVGCVYGVLRKVAQWLVLDLPVTPMTAVVDTVLFGTVFGLGAGSVLALITALEAPLDVRSAGSPTGLLRANRRTVLVQVVLFVPLFAVLVMGLTWLVVQALVALPGDRIFGVTLVWTPLNGLVLGLVCGLGGGIGYVLGMTAWGQWLVFARLWLPLTGRLPWAVHAFLDDAYRRGVLRRAGAVYQFRHARLQDHLAETYRRQA
;
A
#
# COMPACT_ATOMS: atom_id res chain seq x y z
N MET A 1 34.14 7.31 10.49
CA MET A 1 34.72 7.95 11.70
C MET A 1 34.28 7.15 12.90
N ALA A 2 35.21 6.68 13.74
CA ALA A 2 34.85 5.94 14.96
C ALA A 2 34.05 6.87 15.89
N SER A 3 32.90 6.41 16.38
CA SER A 3 32.11 7.17 17.33
C SER A 3 32.91 7.36 18.63
N ARG A 4 32.79 8.54 19.28
CA ARG A 4 33.44 8.81 20.58
C ARG A 4 33.13 7.70 21.59
N PHE A 5 31.92 7.15 21.54
CA PHE A 5 31.50 5.97 22.29
C PHE A 5 32.34 4.71 22.04
N GLY A 6 32.55 4.33 20.77
CA GLY A 6 33.30 3.12 20.43
C GLY A 6 34.77 3.18 20.87
N VAL A 7 35.37 4.38 20.86
CA VAL A 7 36.73 4.60 21.36
C VAL A 7 36.80 4.46 22.89
N LEU A 8 35.87 5.06 23.62
CA LEU A 8 35.79 4.96 25.09
C LEU A 8 35.54 3.53 25.55
N LEU A 9 34.61 2.83 24.89
CA LEU A 9 34.31 1.42 25.20
C LEU A 9 35.56 0.54 25.03
N ARG A 10 36.32 0.76 23.95
CA ARG A 10 37.57 0.03 23.70
C ARG A 10 38.65 0.35 24.74
N GLN A 11 38.77 1.60 25.16
CA GLN A 11 39.73 2.02 26.19
C GLN A 11 39.42 1.39 27.54
N TRP A 12 38.15 1.42 27.98
CA TRP A 12 37.75 0.82 29.25
C TRP A 12 37.82 -0.70 29.24
N ARG A 13 37.50 -1.35 28.11
CA ARG A 13 37.73 -2.79 27.95
C ARG A 13 39.20 -3.16 28.10
N GLN A 14 40.10 -2.39 27.49
CA GLN A 14 41.54 -2.62 27.61
C GLN A 14 42.05 -2.40 29.04
N ARG A 15 41.53 -1.38 29.75
CA ARG A 15 41.83 -1.14 31.16
C ARG A 15 41.37 -2.30 32.06
N ALA A 16 40.21 -2.90 31.74
CA ALA A 16 39.68 -4.06 32.45
C ALA A 16 40.37 -5.40 32.06
N GLY A 17 41.34 -5.38 31.14
CA GLY A 17 42.07 -6.59 30.69
C GLY A 17 41.22 -7.58 29.89
N LEU A 18 40.07 -7.16 29.36
CA LEU A 18 39.12 -8.06 28.70
C LEU A 18 39.36 -8.12 27.17
N SER A 19 39.24 -9.30 26.57
CA SER A 19 39.07 -9.43 25.11
C SER A 19 37.65 -9.03 24.69
N GLN A 20 37.37 -8.88 23.38
CA GLN A 20 36.01 -8.60 22.92
C GLN A 20 35.06 -9.73 23.31
N GLU A 21 35.54 -10.98 23.28
CA GLU A 21 34.84 -12.17 23.74
C GLU A 21 34.62 -12.15 25.25
N GLY A 22 35.63 -11.73 26.03
CA GLY A 22 35.54 -11.64 27.49
C GLY A 22 34.53 -10.59 27.96
N LEU A 23 34.50 -9.42 27.31
CA LEU A 23 33.48 -8.40 27.61
C LEU A 23 32.08 -8.84 27.17
N ALA A 24 31.97 -9.50 26.01
CA ALA A 24 30.71 -10.04 25.53
C ALA A 24 30.11 -11.05 26.51
N GLN A 25 30.92 -11.99 27.00
CA GLN A 25 30.49 -12.97 27.99
C GLN A 25 30.08 -12.31 29.31
N ARG A 26 30.86 -11.34 29.79
CA ARG A 26 30.60 -10.67 31.08
C ARG A 26 29.39 -9.74 31.06
N ALA A 27 29.09 -9.15 29.90
CA ALA A 27 27.92 -8.29 29.71
C ALA A 27 26.67 -9.05 29.21
N GLU A 28 26.75 -10.38 29.04
CA GLU A 28 25.70 -11.20 28.41
C GLU A 28 25.28 -10.70 27.01
N LEU A 29 26.25 -10.20 26.24
CA LEU A 29 26.05 -9.70 24.88
C LEU A 29 26.80 -10.58 23.87
N GLY A 30 26.39 -10.56 22.61
CA GLY A 30 27.12 -11.25 21.55
C GLY A 30 28.45 -10.55 21.20
N VAL A 31 29.50 -11.30 20.87
CA VAL A 31 30.82 -10.78 20.45
C VAL A 31 30.71 -9.82 19.26
N ARG A 32 29.82 -10.15 18.31
CA ARG A 32 29.51 -9.29 17.16
C ARG A 32 28.90 -7.94 17.58
N THR A 33 28.21 -7.89 18.71
CA THR A 33 27.66 -6.65 19.28
C THR A 33 28.77 -5.78 19.84
N ILE A 34 29.68 -6.33 20.66
CA ILE A 34 30.84 -5.59 21.17
C ILE A 34 31.70 -5.04 20.02
N ARG A 35 32.00 -5.88 19.02
CA ARG A 35 32.77 -5.46 17.85
C ARG A 35 32.10 -4.34 17.07
N GLY A 36 30.78 -4.42 16.84
CA GLY A 36 30.02 -3.38 16.14
C GLY A 36 29.91 -2.06 16.91
N LEU A 37 29.91 -2.12 18.25
CA LEU A 37 29.92 -0.94 19.11
C LEU A 37 31.31 -0.26 19.11
N GLU A 38 32.40 -1.01 19.15
CA GLU A 38 33.77 -0.46 19.11
C GLU A 38 34.14 0.13 17.74
N THR A 39 33.64 -0.44 16.63
CA THR A 39 33.93 0.05 15.27
C THR A 39 33.02 1.20 14.83
N GLY A 40 31.95 1.47 15.59
CA GLY A 40 30.94 2.47 15.23
C GLY A 40 29.93 2.00 14.16
N GLU A 41 29.94 0.71 13.77
CA GLU A 41 28.89 0.12 12.91
C GLU A 41 27.51 0.12 13.60
N ARG A 42 27.49 0.12 14.94
CA ARG A 42 26.30 0.26 15.78
C ARG A 42 26.47 1.48 16.70
N GLY A 43 26.19 2.67 16.18
CA GLY A 43 26.44 3.93 16.88
C GLY A 43 25.44 4.33 17.98
N ASP A 44 24.33 3.60 18.15
CA ASP A 44 23.24 3.96 19.07
C ASP A 44 22.81 2.78 19.97
N PRO A 45 23.56 2.48 21.05
CA PRO A 45 23.25 1.41 21.99
C PRO A 45 22.06 1.73 22.91
N ARG A 46 21.18 0.75 23.17
CA ARG A 46 20.05 0.89 24.12
C ARG A 46 20.54 1.16 25.55
N VAL A 47 19.75 1.86 26.37
CA VAL A 47 20.07 2.15 27.80
C VAL A 47 20.39 0.88 28.59
N GLY A 48 19.62 -0.20 28.37
CA GLY A 48 19.89 -1.50 29.00
C GLY A 48 21.25 -2.09 28.60
N THR A 49 21.65 -1.93 27.34
CA THR A 49 22.98 -2.34 26.86
C THR A 49 24.09 -1.49 27.49
N LEU A 50 23.87 -0.19 27.67
CA LEU A 50 24.81 0.69 28.38
C LEU A 50 24.97 0.32 29.85
N ARG A 51 23.89 -0.08 30.53
CA ARG A 51 23.95 -0.61 31.90
C ARG A 51 24.76 -1.90 31.95
N LEU A 52 24.45 -2.89 31.12
CA LEU A 52 25.19 -4.15 31.07
C LEU A 52 26.68 -3.95 30.77
N LEU A 53 27.04 -3.00 29.90
CA LEU A 53 28.43 -2.67 29.63
C LEU A 53 29.11 -1.94 30.79
N ALA A 54 28.42 -0.99 31.42
CA ALA A 54 28.95 -0.29 32.60
C ALA A 54 29.16 -1.26 33.77
N ASP A 55 28.20 -2.16 34.00
CA ASP A 55 28.24 -3.14 35.08
C ASP A 55 29.32 -4.20 34.81
N ALA A 56 29.46 -4.67 33.56
CA ALA A 56 30.51 -5.62 33.16
C ALA A 56 31.92 -5.03 33.18
N LEU A 57 32.05 -3.70 33.00
CA LEU A 57 33.31 -2.97 33.08
C LEU A 57 33.56 -2.36 34.47
N GLU A 58 32.67 -2.60 35.43
CA GLU A 58 32.73 -2.07 36.80
C GLU A 58 32.85 -0.53 36.86
N LEU A 59 32.23 0.18 35.92
CA LEU A 59 32.27 1.65 35.86
C LEU A 59 31.36 2.25 36.94
N THR A 60 31.86 3.22 37.71
CA THR A 60 31.10 3.88 38.78
C THR A 60 31.04 5.39 38.60
N GLY A 61 29.94 6.00 39.06
CA GLY A 61 29.75 7.45 39.12
C GLY A 61 30.04 8.18 37.79
N ALA A 62 31.09 8.99 37.77
CA ALA A 62 31.46 9.84 36.63
C ALA A 62 31.80 9.04 35.36
N GLU A 63 32.40 7.85 35.48
CA GLU A 63 32.75 7.02 34.32
C GLU A 63 31.49 6.44 33.64
N ARG A 64 30.48 6.10 34.44
CA ARG A 64 29.17 5.64 33.95
C ARG A 64 28.41 6.77 33.26
N ALA A 65 28.38 7.96 33.88
CA ALA A 65 27.79 9.15 33.26
C ALA A 65 28.47 9.51 31.93
N GLU A 66 29.80 9.37 31.83
CA GLU A 66 30.55 9.61 30.60
C GLU A 66 30.24 8.58 29.51
N LEU A 67 30.08 7.30 29.85
CA LEU A 67 29.66 6.24 28.91
C LEU A 67 28.29 6.57 28.29
N PHE A 68 27.34 7.00 29.13
CA PHE A 68 25.98 7.34 28.69
C PHE A 68 25.96 8.63 27.87
N ALA A 69 26.69 9.66 28.30
CA ALA A 69 26.82 10.91 27.56
C ALA A 69 27.50 10.72 26.20
N ALA A 70 28.52 9.85 26.11
CA ALA A 70 29.17 9.51 24.85
C ALA A 70 28.26 8.78 23.86
N ALA A 71 27.24 8.07 24.38
CA ALA A 71 26.16 7.47 23.59
C ALA A 71 24.96 8.42 23.35
N GLY A 72 25.04 9.69 23.78
CA GLY A 72 23.97 10.69 23.60
C GLY A 72 22.76 10.47 24.50
N ARG A 73 22.90 9.78 25.63
CA ARG A 73 21.81 9.46 26.58
C ARG A 73 22.11 9.98 27.99
N ALA A 74 21.08 10.30 28.75
CA ALA A 74 21.19 10.58 30.17
C ALA A 74 21.00 9.29 30.99
N GLU A 75 21.79 9.11 32.05
CA GLU A 75 21.58 8.02 33.00
C GLU A 75 20.32 8.29 33.84
N PRO A 76 19.36 7.35 33.94
CA PRO A 76 18.25 7.47 34.88
C PRO A 76 18.79 7.29 36.31
N VAL A 77 18.56 8.29 37.18
CA VAL A 77 18.90 8.22 38.62
C VAL A 77 18.15 7.04 39.25
N PRO A 78 18.81 6.13 39.98
CA PRO A 78 18.12 5.08 40.73
C PRO A 78 17.41 5.69 41.95
N ASP A 79 16.13 5.36 42.17
CA ASP A 79 15.44 5.61 43.44
C ASP A 79 16.22 4.96 44.58
N GLU A 80 16.64 5.75 45.57
CA GLU A 80 17.20 5.21 46.81
C GLU A 80 16.11 4.51 47.64
N PRO A 81 16.40 3.34 48.23
CA PRO A 81 15.49 2.70 49.16
C PRO A 81 15.49 3.46 50.49
N SER A 82 14.37 4.09 50.82
CA SER A 82 14.18 4.74 52.12
C SER A 82 14.19 3.70 53.24
N ALA A 83 15.22 3.76 54.08
CA ALA A 83 15.32 3.01 55.32
C ALA A 83 14.44 3.62 56.42
N THR A 84 13.79 2.73 57.14
CA THR A 84 12.93 2.87 58.32
C THR A 84 13.59 3.60 59.49
N GLU A 85 12.78 4.36 60.25
CA GLU A 85 12.81 4.47 61.73
C GLU A 85 11.52 5.18 62.24
N PRO A 86 11.08 5.04 63.52
CA PRO A 86 10.51 3.85 64.15
C PRO A 86 9.13 4.09 64.83
N HIS A 87 8.40 3.02 65.18
CA HIS A 87 7.18 3.04 66.00
C HIS A 87 7.46 2.84 67.50
N THR A 88 6.88 3.67 68.38
CA THR A 88 6.22 3.27 69.66
C THR A 88 5.36 4.43 70.25
N PRO A 89 4.40 4.20 71.18
CA PRO A 89 3.07 3.60 70.98
C PRO A 89 1.91 4.53 71.40
N GLY A 90 0.68 4.10 71.14
CA GLY A 90 -0.53 4.89 71.38
C GLY A 90 -0.98 5.10 72.84
N SER A 91 -1.99 5.95 72.99
CA SER A 91 -2.92 5.96 74.11
C SER A 91 -4.31 6.41 73.64
N ARG A 92 -5.30 5.93 74.38
CA ARG A 92 -6.72 5.78 74.11
C ARG A 92 -7.53 7.09 74.10
N ALA A 93 -8.71 6.96 73.50
CA ALA A 93 -10.04 7.20 74.08
C ALA A 93 -10.89 8.38 73.57
N SER A 94 -12.12 7.99 73.21
CA SER A 94 -13.40 8.66 73.52
C SER A 94 -13.81 9.84 72.61
N SER A 95 -14.67 9.61 71.61
CA SER A 95 -16.14 9.51 71.68
C SER A 95 -16.85 10.87 71.83
N SER A 96 -17.63 11.28 70.81
CA SER A 96 -19.10 11.29 70.87
C SER A 96 -19.72 11.94 69.62
N GLN A 97 -20.70 11.24 69.02
CA GLN A 97 -22.01 11.73 68.52
C GLN A 97 -22.07 12.91 67.52
N ALA A 98 -22.96 13.00 66.51
CA ALA A 98 -24.07 12.17 66.04
C ALA A 98 -24.61 12.81 64.72
N LEU A 99 -25.52 12.09 64.07
CA LEU A 99 -26.59 12.54 63.14
C LEU A 99 -26.28 12.77 61.64
N GLU A 100 -26.73 11.81 60.83
CA GLU A 100 -27.39 12.05 59.53
C GLU A 100 -28.76 12.76 59.75
N PRO A 101 -29.60 13.00 58.71
CA PRO A 101 -29.41 13.54 57.36
C PRO A 101 -30.39 14.73 57.12
N ARG A 102 -30.37 15.38 55.94
CA ARG A 102 -31.58 15.71 55.12
C ARG A 102 -31.43 16.90 54.15
N THR A 103 -31.77 16.62 52.90
CA THR A 103 -32.62 17.37 51.93
C THR A 103 -32.56 18.90 51.90
N SER A 104 -32.28 19.45 50.71
CA SER A 104 -33.26 20.29 49.99
C SER A 104 -32.72 20.78 48.64
N ASP A 105 -33.61 20.72 47.65
CA ASP A 105 -33.55 21.28 46.32
C ASP A 105 -33.13 22.76 46.26
N LEU A 106 -32.41 23.15 45.20
CA LEU A 106 -32.79 24.19 44.22
C LEU A 106 -31.63 24.47 43.22
N PRO A 107 -31.95 24.98 42.01
CA PRO A 107 -31.06 24.98 40.86
C PRO A 107 -30.26 26.29 40.67
N ALA A 108 -29.28 26.20 39.76
CA ALA A 108 -28.71 27.28 38.97
C ALA A 108 -27.96 28.40 39.71
N ALA A 109 -26.65 28.19 39.87
CA ALA A 109 -25.67 29.26 39.78
C ALA A 109 -24.44 28.72 39.04
N GLN A 110 -24.16 29.30 37.87
CA GLN A 110 -22.84 29.16 37.24
C GLN A 110 -21.81 29.84 38.15
N PRO A 111 -20.70 29.18 38.54
CA PRO A 111 -19.54 29.87 39.05
C PRO A 111 -18.55 30.09 37.91
N SER A 112 -18.37 31.36 37.61
CA SER A 112 -17.18 31.92 36.98
C SER A 112 -15.92 31.44 37.70
N GLY A 113 -14.94 30.99 36.91
CA GLY A 113 -13.50 31.03 37.16
C GLY A 113 -13.01 30.95 38.62
N ASP A 114 -12.67 29.74 39.04
CA ASP A 114 -11.31 29.40 39.49
C ASP A 114 -11.32 27.91 39.84
N ASP A 115 -11.14 27.08 38.81
CA ASP A 115 -10.79 25.68 39.00
C ASP A 115 -9.32 25.57 38.57
N THR A 116 -8.44 25.52 39.58
CA THR A 116 -7.07 25.03 39.43
C THR A 116 -7.15 23.65 38.81
N GLY A 117 -7.07 23.61 37.48
CA GLY A 117 -7.02 22.40 36.69
C GLY A 117 -5.81 21.59 37.12
N LEU A 118 -6.03 20.66 38.05
CA LEU A 118 -5.28 19.42 38.05
C LEU A 118 -5.38 18.87 36.62
N PRO A 119 -4.25 18.73 35.89
CA PRO A 119 -4.30 18.15 34.56
C PRO A 119 -4.95 16.78 34.70
N ALA A 120 -6.01 16.53 33.94
CA ALA A 120 -6.58 15.20 33.77
C ALA A 120 -5.40 14.23 33.57
N PRO A 121 -5.37 13.07 34.25
CA PRO A 121 -4.25 12.14 34.16
C PRO A 121 -3.98 11.93 32.68
N HIS A 122 -2.76 12.24 32.22
CA HIS A 122 -2.37 12.09 30.82
C HIS A 122 -2.66 10.65 30.42
N ALA A 123 -3.81 10.43 29.76
CA ALA A 123 -4.24 9.11 29.37
C ALA A 123 -3.16 8.56 28.43
N ASP A 124 -2.60 7.41 28.81
CA ASP A 124 -1.51 6.75 28.10
C ASP A 124 -1.76 6.81 26.58
N PRO A 125 -0.90 7.49 25.80
CA PRO A 125 -1.05 7.61 24.35
C PRO A 125 -1.28 6.25 23.68
N LEU A 126 -0.70 5.17 24.22
CA LEU A 126 -0.88 3.82 23.72
C LEU A 126 -2.30 3.29 23.93
N VAL A 127 -2.91 3.56 25.09
CA VAL A 127 -4.30 3.17 25.40
C VAL A 127 -5.28 3.92 24.50
N ASN A 128 -5.05 5.21 24.28
CA ASN A 128 -5.88 6.01 23.38
C ASN A 128 -5.75 5.54 21.93
N ALA A 129 -4.52 5.25 21.48
CA ALA A 129 -4.26 4.68 20.16
C ALA A 129 -4.93 3.32 19.97
N LEU A 130 -4.89 2.45 20.99
CA LEU A 130 -5.53 1.15 20.96
C LEU A 130 -7.07 1.25 20.89
N LYS A 131 -7.68 2.19 21.64
CA LYS A 131 -9.12 2.48 21.56
C LYS A 131 -9.52 3.01 20.19
N ALA A 132 -8.74 3.95 19.64
CA ALA A 132 -8.96 4.50 18.30
C ALA A 132 -8.86 3.40 17.22
N LEU A 133 -7.83 2.55 17.30
CA LEU A 133 -7.65 1.41 16.41
C LEU A 133 -8.82 0.42 16.50
N ALA A 134 -9.28 0.08 17.71
CA ALA A 134 -10.44 -0.80 17.89
C ALA A 134 -11.70 -0.24 17.23
N HIS A 135 -11.94 1.07 17.39
CA HIS A 135 -13.07 1.75 16.77
C HIS A 135 -12.95 1.77 15.24
N SER A 136 -11.78 2.13 14.70
CA SER A 136 -11.55 2.25 13.26
C SER A 136 -11.66 0.89 12.55
N VAL A 137 -11.15 -0.17 13.17
CA VAL A 137 -11.26 -1.56 12.68
C VAL A 137 -12.70 -2.04 12.72
N ARG A 138 -13.44 -1.81 13.83
CA ARG A 138 -14.85 -2.18 13.94
C ARG A 138 -15.70 -1.50 12.87
N ALA A 139 -15.56 -0.18 12.72
CA ALA A 139 -16.32 0.61 11.74
C ALA A 139 -16.02 0.22 10.30
N ARG A 140 -14.79 -0.23 10.01
CA ARG A 140 -14.39 -0.72 8.69
C ARG A 140 -15.04 -2.06 8.36
N TRP A 141 -14.92 -3.04 9.25
CA TRP A 141 -15.39 -4.40 8.98
C TRP A 141 -16.91 -4.56 9.10
N ARG A 142 -17.61 -3.75 9.91
CA ARG A 142 -19.09 -3.70 9.90
C ARG A 142 -19.62 -3.23 8.54
N ARG A 143 -19.03 -2.16 7.97
CA ARG A 143 -19.40 -1.69 6.63
C ARG A 143 -19.14 -2.73 5.54
N GLU A 144 -18.00 -3.43 5.60
CA GLU A 144 -17.70 -4.53 4.67
C GLU A 144 -18.64 -5.72 4.84
N GLU A 145 -19.06 -6.05 6.07
CA GLU A 145 -20.05 -7.11 6.35
C GLU A 145 -21.44 -6.76 5.81
N GLU A 146 -21.90 -5.52 6.03
CA GLU A 146 -23.16 -4.98 5.50
C GLU A 146 -23.17 -5.00 3.96
N GLN A 147 -22.08 -4.53 3.34
CA GLN A 147 -21.94 -4.54 1.88
C GLN A 147 -21.92 -5.97 1.28
N ARG A 148 -21.54 -6.96 2.07
CA ARG A 148 -21.55 -8.38 1.68
C ARG A 148 -22.91 -9.04 1.88
N GLN A 149 -23.87 -8.34 2.49
CA GLN A 149 -25.19 -8.90 2.82
C GLN A 149 -25.07 -10.23 3.58
N VAL A 150 -24.05 -10.36 4.45
CA VAL A 150 -23.78 -11.61 5.18
C VAL A 150 -24.98 -12.00 6.04
N HIS A 151 -25.67 -11.03 6.64
CA HIS A 151 -26.82 -11.26 7.50
C HIS A 151 -28.17 -11.22 6.78
N ASP A 152 -28.18 -11.06 5.46
CA ASP A 152 -29.41 -11.02 4.69
C ASP A 152 -29.51 -12.32 3.87
N PRO A 153 -30.55 -13.16 4.03
CA PRO A 153 -31.51 -13.15 5.13
C PRO A 153 -30.93 -13.69 6.44
N VAL A 154 -29.90 -14.55 6.35
CA VAL A 154 -29.10 -15.11 7.45
C VAL A 154 -27.70 -15.47 6.91
N PRO A 155 -26.66 -15.62 7.75
CA PRO A 155 -25.36 -16.10 7.29
C PRO A 155 -25.40 -17.51 6.70
N LEU A 156 -24.72 -17.71 5.56
CA LEU A 156 -24.45 -19.05 5.05
C LEU A 156 -23.65 -19.85 6.11
N PRO A 157 -24.03 -21.10 6.40
CA PRO A 157 -23.37 -21.89 7.43
C PRO A 157 -21.95 -22.25 6.98
N VAL A 158 -20.94 -21.63 7.57
CA VAL A 158 -19.54 -22.03 7.39
C VAL A 158 -19.18 -22.97 8.53
N ARG A 159 -18.82 -24.21 8.19
CA ARG A 159 -18.43 -25.26 9.14
C ARG A 159 -16.97 -25.63 8.93
N TRP A 160 -16.35 -26.20 9.95
CA TRP A 160 -15.01 -26.76 9.84
C TRP A 160 -14.84 -28.01 10.68
N ARG A 161 -13.83 -28.78 10.32
CA ARG A 161 -13.34 -29.95 11.06
C ARG A 161 -11.86 -29.74 11.43
N PRO A 162 -11.32 -30.49 12.40
CA PRO A 162 -9.87 -30.53 12.62
C PRO A 162 -9.13 -30.91 11.33
N ALA A 163 -8.02 -30.23 11.04
CA ALA A 163 -7.21 -30.53 9.87
C ALA A 163 -6.45 -31.87 10.06
N PRO A 164 -6.00 -32.51 8.97
CA PRO A 164 -5.12 -33.67 9.05
C PRO A 164 -3.85 -33.39 9.88
N ALA A 165 -3.41 -34.39 10.66
CA ALA A 165 -2.25 -34.27 11.55
C ALA A 165 -0.97 -33.69 10.89
N PRO A 166 -0.63 -33.98 9.62
CA PRO A 166 0.56 -33.39 8.97
C PRO A 166 0.49 -31.88 8.75
N LEU A 167 -0.67 -31.24 8.93
CA LEU A 167 -0.87 -29.81 8.70
C LEU A 167 -0.94 -29.00 10.00
N GLN A 168 -0.70 -29.62 11.14
CA GLN A 168 -0.70 -28.98 12.45
C GLN A 168 0.47 -29.48 13.30
N ASP A 169 0.81 -28.71 14.33
CA ASP A 169 1.85 -29.12 15.27
C ASP A 169 1.34 -30.21 16.24
N SER A 170 2.27 -30.80 16.98
CA SER A 170 1.99 -31.73 18.06
C SER A 170 1.12 -31.07 19.13
N TRP A 171 0.24 -31.87 19.75
CA TRP A 171 -0.63 -31.40 20.81
C TRP A 171 0.14 -30.88 22.03
N ALA A 172 1.36 -31.38 22.29
CA ALA A 172 2.23 -30.84 23.33
C ALA A 172 2.57 -29.36 23.07
N ASN A 173 2.93 -29.00 21.83
CA ASN A 173 3.24 -27.63 21.44
C ASN A 173 1.98 -26.75 21.37
N ILE A 174 0.86 -27.27 20.85
CA ILE A 174 -0.42 -26.54 20.79
C ILE A 174 -0.95 -26.25 22.20
N GLY A 175 -0.85 -27.23 23.09
CA GLY A 175 -1.29 -27.15 24.48
C GLY A 175 -0.31 -26.41 25.40
N MET A 176 0.87 -26.03 24.91
CA MET A 176 1.95 -25.43 25.70
C MET A 176 2.34 -26.29 26.92
N ALA A 177 2.33 -27.61 26.75
CA ALA A 177 2.65 -28.57 27.81
C ALA A 177 4.14 -28.55 28.16
N GLY A 178 4.45 -28.69 29.46
CA GLY A 178 5.82 -28.81 29.93
C GLY A 178 6.48 -30.14 29.50
N PRO A 179 7.81 -30.26 29.61
CA PRO A 179 8.51 -31.50 29.32
C PRO A 179 7.95 -32.68 30.13
N GLY A 180 7.48 -33.73 29.45
CA GLY A 180 6.89 -34.92 30.08
C GLY A 180 5.39 -34.83 30.39
N GLU A 181 4.76 -33.68 30.17
CA GLU A 181 3.31 -33.51 30.32
C GLU A 181 2.58 -33.88 29.03
N THR A 182 1.38 -34.45 29.17
CA THR A 182 0.51 -34.75 28.03
C THR A 182 -0.56 -33.68 27.90
N ALA A 183 -0.60 -33.01 26.75
CA ALA A 183 -1.69 -32.08 26.44
C ALA A 183 -2.91 -32.85 25.92
N PRO A 184 -4.13 -32.60 26.45
CA PRO A 184 -5.34 -33.22 25.95
C PRO A 184 -5.61 -32.77 24.51
N ARG A 185 -6.05 -33.69 23.66
CA ARG A 185 -6.49 -33.37 22.31
C ARG A 185 -7.83 -32.63 22.38
N LEU A 186 -7.91 -31.45 21.78
CA LEU A 186 -9.14 -30.67 21.71
C LEU A 186 -9.90 -31.02 20.43
N ASP A 187 -11.21 -31.22 20.53
CA ASP A 187 -12.06 -31.19 19.34
C ASP A 187 -12.28 -29.74 18.91
N LEU A 188 -11.72 -29.43 17.74
CA LEU A 188 -11.80 -28.10 17.15
C LEU A 188 -12.88 -28.00 16.07
N GLY A 189 -13.68 -29.05 15.85
CA GLY A 189 -14.85 -28.99 14.97
C GLY A 189 -15.84 -27.90 15.42
N GLY A 190 -16.46 -27.22 14.45
CA GLY A 190 -17.35 -26.13 14.79
C GLY A 190 -18.02 -25.43 13.60
N ARG A 191 -18.74 -24.36 13.93
CA ARG A 191 -19.52 -23.52 13.02
C ARG A 191 -19.15 -22.05 13.19
N LEU A 192 -19.41 -21.22 12.17
CA LEU A 192 -19.03 -19.80 12.09
C LEU A 192 -19.24 -18.97 13.36
N ASP A 193 -20.35 -19.15 14.04
CA ASP A 193 -20.72 -18.48 15.29
C ASP A 193 -19.80 -18.85 16.48
N GLN A 194 -19.15 -20.01 16.42
CA GLN A 194 -18.29 -20.56 17.45
C GLN A 194 -16.80 -20.24 17.25
N VAL A 195 -16.42 -19.51 16.18
CA VAL A 195 -15.01 -19.31 15.79
C VAL A 195 -14.17 -18.68 16.90
N VAL A 196 -14.72 -17.67 17.59
CA VAL A 196 -14.05 -16.98 18.70
C VAL A 196 -13.86 -17.94 19.89
N GLY A 197 -14.89 -18.75 20.18
CA GLY A 197 -14.83 -19.76 21.23
C GLY A 197 -13.78 -20.83 20.93
N THR A 198 -13.73 -21.34 19.71
CA THR A 198 -12.72 -22.33 19.27
C THR A 198 -11.31 -21.76 19.37
N TYR A 199 -11.08 -20.52 18.93
CA TYR A 199 -9.78 -19.87 19.05
C TYR A 199 -9.34 -19.71 20.51
N ARG A 200 -10.24 -19.24 21.39
CA ARG A 200 -9.94 -19.05 22.83
C ARG A 200 -9.64 -20.35 23.58
N ARG A 201 -10.07 -21.51 23.07
CA ARG A 201 -9.73 -22.82 23.64
C ARG A 201 -8.29 -23.25 23.35
N ILE A 202 -7.60 -22.64 22.39
CA ILE A 202 -6.24 -23.01 21.98
C ILE A 202 -5.24 -22.26 22.86
N PRO A 203 -4.48 -22.95 23.75
CA PRO A 203 -3.57 -22.27 24.68
C PRO A 203 -2.47 -21.46 23.99
N SER A 204 -1.90 -21.99 22.91
CA SER A 204 -0.89 -21.28 22.12
C SER A 204 -1.41 -20.03 21.41
N CYS A 205 -2.73 -19.83 21.31
CA CYS A 205 -3.37 -18.74 20.57
C CYS A 205 -2.90 -18.64 19.11
N ARG A 206 -2.59 -19.78 18.48
CA ARG A 206 -2.20 -19.87 17.07
C ARG A 206 -3.13 -20.82 16.33
N LEU A 207 -3.85 -20.29 15.35
CA LEU A 207 -4.84 -21.03 14.57
C LEU A 207 -4.61 -20.87 13.07
N VAL A 208 -4.55 -21.99 12.35
CA VAL A 208 -4.55 -22.02 10.88
C VAL A 208 -5.94 -22.44 10.39
N VAL A 209 -6.54 -21.64 9.52
CA VAL A 209 -7.82 -21.91 8.88
C VAL A 209 -7.58 -22.22 7.40
N LEU A 210 -7.74 -23.48 7.05
CA LEU A 210 -7.57 -23.99 5.70
C LEU A 210 -8.92 -24.13 5.00
N GLY A 211 -8.95 -23.93 3.69
CA GLY A 211 -10.15 -24.23 2.92
C GLY A 211 -9.97 -23.98 1.43
N ARG A 212 -10.79 -24.63 0.60
CA ARG A 212 -10.75 -24.45 -0.85
C ARG A 212 -11.07 -23.00 -1.26
N ALA A 213 -10.83 -22.68 -2.53
CA ALA A 213 -11.24 -21.40 -3.10
C ALA A 213 -12.77 -21.23 -2.96
N GLY A 214 -13.23 -20.09 -2.45
CA GLY A 214 -14.65 -19.81 -2.25
C GLY A 214 -15.30 -20.46 -1.01
N ALA A 215 -14.54 -21.12 -0.13
CA ALA A 215 -15.04 -21.78 1.09
C ALA A 215 -15.53 -20.82 2.20
N GLY A 216 -15.33 -19.50 2.06
CA GLY A 216 -15.76 -18.52 3.06
C GLY A 216 -14.69 -18.08 4.05
N LYS A 217 -13.40 -18.34 3.81
CA LYS A 217 -12.27 -17.91 4.67
C LYS A 217 -12.33 -16.43 5.08
N THR A 218 -12.55 -15.53 4.12
CA THR A 218 -12.67 -14.08 4.39
C THR A 218 -13.92 -13.72 5.20
N VAL A 219 -15.02 -14.46 5.06
CA VAL A 219 -16.21 -14.27 5.91
C VAL A 219 -15.89 -14.71 7.34
N LEU A 220 -15.20 -15.84 7.49
CA LEU A 220 -14.73 -16.33 8.80
C LEU A 220 -13.79 -15.33 9.48
N THR A 221 -12.80 -14.78 8.78
CA THR A 221 -11.88 -13.78 9.36
C THR A 221 -12.61 -12.51 9.78
N THR A 222 -13.52 -12.02 8.94
CA THR A 222 -14.35 -10.84 9.25
C THR A 222 -15.19 -11.08 10.51
N ARG A 223 -15.89 -12.21 10.58
CA ARG A 223 -16.71 -12.59 11.75
C ARG A 223 -15.87 -12.82 13.00
N PHE A 224 -14.69 -13.41 12.86
CA PHE A 224 -13.76 -13.60 13.96
C PHE A 224 -13.30 -12.25 14.55
N VAL A 225 -12.91 -11.30 13.70
CA VAL A 225 -12.51 -9.95 14.14
C VAL A 225 -13.66 -9.22 14.80
N LEU A 226 -14.85 -9.20 14.19
CA LEU A 226 -16.02 -8.52 14.78
C LEU A 226 -16.45 -9.18 16.10
N GLY A 227 -16.49 -10.51 16.17
CA GLY A 227 -16.86 -11.24 17.39
C GLY A 227 -15.87 -11.03 18.54
N LEU A 228 -14.57 -10.97 18.25
CA LEU A 228 -13.57 -10.61 19.25
C LEU A 228 -13.71 -9.16 19.71
N LEU A 229 -13.98 -8.22 18.78
CA LEU A 229 -14.18 -6.82 19.12
C LEU A 229 -15.45 -6.58 19.94
N ASP A 230 -16.51 -7.34 19.71
CA ASP A 230 -17.76 -7.21 20.47
C ASP A 230 -17.61 -7.75 21.91
N ALA A 231 -16.74 -8.74 22.12
CA ALA A 231 -16.44 -9.32 23.43
C ALA A 231 -15.13 -8.81 24.07
N ARG A 232 -14.60 -7.66 23.60
CA ARG A 232 -13.29 -7.12 23.97
C ARG A 232 -13.33 -6.29 25.27
N GLY A 233 -12.47 -6.59 26.23
CA GLY A 233 -12.17 -5.73 27.37
C GLY A 233 -11.31 -4.51 27.00
N PRO A 234 -11.08 -3.56 27.91
CA PRO A 234 -10.23 -2.38 27.65
C PRO A 234 -8.79 -2.77 27.24
N ASP A 235 -8.24 -3.81 27.87
CA ASP A 235 -6.85 -4.18 27.73
C ASP A 235 -6.54 -5.26 26.70
N ASP A 236 -7.55 -6.02 26.28
CA ASP A 236 -7.42 -7.11 25.32
C ASP A 236 -6.79 -6.65 24.00
N PRO A 237 -6.06 -7.52 23.29
CA PRO A 237 -5.50 -7.18 22.00
C PRO A 237 -6.60 -6.83 20.98
N VAL A 238 -6.30 -5.88 20.09
CA VAL A 238 -7.21 -5.53 18.98
C VAL A 238 -6.92 -6.45 17.79
N PRO A 239 -7.89 -7.25 17.33
CA PRO A 239 -7.72 -8.09 16.16
C PRO A 239 -7.72 -7.24 14.89
N VAL A 240 -6.69 -7.40 14.04
CA VAL A 240 -6.56 -6.65 12.79
C VAL A 240 -6.29 -7.61 11.64
N ILE A 241 -7.05 -7.48 10.54
CA ILE A 241 -6.87 -8.29 9.34
C ILE A 241 -5.75 -7.70 8.48
N PHE A 242 -4.74 -8.50 8.16
CA PHE A 242 -3.63 -8.16 7.30
C PHE A 242 -3.60 -9.08 6.08
N GLY A 243 -3.61 -8.50 4.88
CA GLY A 243 -3.48 -9.26 3.62
C GLY A 243 -2.02 -9.65 3.35
N LEU A 244 -1.72 -10.95 3.41
CA LEU A 244 -0.35 -11.46 3.30
C LEU A 244 0.27 -11.32 1.91
N GLY A 245 -0.53 -11.17 0.85
CA GLY A 245 -0.04 -11.09 -0.53
C GLY A 245 0.99 -9.97 -0.78
N SER A 246 1.03 -8.94 0.05
CA SER A 246 1.97 -7.81 -0.06
C SER A 246 3.26 -7.96 0.77
N TRP A 247 3.33 -8.95 1.66
CA TRP A 247 4.48 -9.14 2.54
C TRP A 247 5.63 -9.83 1.80
N ASN A 248 6.83 -9.27 1.96
CA ASN A 248 8.05 -9.93 1.51
C ASN A 248 8.95 -10.24 2.73
N PRO A 249 8.98 -11.50 3.19
CA PRO A 249 9.74 -11.90 4.38
C PRO A 249 11.26 -11.76 4.22
N THR A 250 11.77 -11.66 2.99
CA THR A 250 13.22 -11.49 2.73
C THR A 250 13.68 -10.04 2.87
N ARG A 251 12.75 -9.07 2.90
CA ARG A 251 13.06 -7.64 2.96
C ARG A 251 12.67 -7.00 4.28
N THR A 252 11.52 -7.40 4.83
CA THR A 252 10.95 -6.77 6.03
C THR A 252 10.48 -7.87 6.98
N GLY A 253 10.90 -7.78 8.25
CA GLY A 253 10.44 -8.67 9.31
C GLY A 253 8.92 -8.54 9.54
N LEU A 254 8.30 -9.57 10.13
CA LEU A 254 6.85 -9.59 10.32
C LEU A 254 6.35 -8.41 11.17
N ARG A 255 6.99 -8.14 12.33
CA ARG A 255 6.57 -7.06 13.24
C ARG A 255 6.66 -5.69 12.59
N ASP A 256 7.78 -5.41 11.92
CA ASP A 256 7.98 -4.17 11.16
C ASP A 256 6.93 -4.02 10.07
N TRP A 257 6.65 -5.10 9.33
CA TRP A 257 5.63 -5.09 8.29
C TRP A 257 4.22 -4.87 8.85
N LEU A 258 3.86 -5.48 9.98
CA LEU A 258 2.59 -5.25 10.66
C LEU A 258 2.46 -3.79 11.11
N ALA A 259 3.51 -3.22 11.70
CA ALA A 259 3.55 -1.82 12.12
C ALA A 259 3.41 -0.87 10.92
N GLU A 260 4.11 -1.15 9.81
CA GLU A 260 3.96 -0.42 8.54
C GLU A 260 2.51 -0.48 8.02
N GLN A 261 1.86 -1.65 8.05
CA GLN A 261 0.47 -1.79 7.63
C GLN A 261 -0.50 -1.07 8.58
N LEU A 262 -0.23 -1.01 9.88
CA LEU A 262 -1.05 -0.24 10.82
C LEU A 262 -0.95 1.26 10.56
N VAL A 263 0.27 1.79 10.44
CA VAL A 263 0.49 3.20 10.04
C VAL A 263 -0.15 3.50 8.68
N ARG A 264 -0.23 2.49 7.80
CA ARG A 264 -0.86 2.66 6.50
C ARG A 264 -2.33 2.98 6.55
N ASP A 265 -2.98 2.20 7.36
CA ASP A 265 -4.42 2.12 7.46
C ASP A 265 -4.96 3.14 8.46
N ASP A 266 -4.14 3.52 9.44
CA ASP A 266 -4.40 4.51 10.47
C ASP A 266 -3.16 5.41 10.66
N PRO A 267 -3.04 6.51 9.86
CA PRO A 267 -1.87 7.38 9.87
C PRO A 267 -1.54 8.02 11.22
N ASP A 268 -2.51 8.11 12.13
CA ASP A 268 -2.31 8.70 13.46
C ASP A 268 -1.40 7.81 14.32
N LEU A 269 -1.32 6.51 14.01
CA LEU A 269 -0.39 5.56 14.65
C LEU A 269 1.09 5.79 14.28
N ALA A 270 1.38 6.71 13.35
CA ALA A 270 2.75 7.15 13.05
C ALA A 270 3.31 8.10 14.13
N ALA A 271 2.48 8.57 15.06
CA ALA A 271 2.92 9.42 16.15
C ALA A 271 4.02 8.74 17.00
N PRO A 272 4.92 9.50 17.63
CA PRO A 272 5.97 8.95 18.48
C PRO A 272 5.38 8.16 19.64
N GLY A 273 5.80 6.90 19.76
CA GLY A 273 5.50 6.01 20.88
C GLY A 273 6.65 5.93 21.89
N PRO A 274 6.50 5.10 22.93
CA PRO A 274 7.53 4.86 23.93
C PRO A 274 8.86 4.43 23.29
N GLY A 275 9.97 5.02 23.71
CA GLY A 275 11.30 4.65 23.22
C GLY A 275 11.65 5.13 21.81
N GLY A 276 10.89 6.05 21.23
CA GLY A 276 11.18 6.66 19.91
C GLY A 276 10.70 5.84 18.71
N SER A 277 10.01 4.72 18.94
CA SER A 277 9.29 3.98 17.91
C SER A 277 7.99 4.68 17.53
N THR A 278 7.23 4.15 16.57
CA THR A 278 5.86 4.62 16.30
C THR A 278 4.89 3.97 17.28
N LEU A 279 3.74 4.60 17.54
CA LEU A 279 2.67 3.95 18.32
C LEU A 279 2.27 2.60 17.72
N ALA A 280 2.23 2.48 16.38
CA ALA A 280 1.99 1.20 15.71
C ALA A 280 3.01 0.12 16.09
N ALA A 281 4.31 0.45 16.11
CA ALA A 281 5.36 -0.49 16.48
C ALA A 281 5.24 -0.92 17.94
N ALA A 282 5.01 0.04 18.85
CA ALA A 282 4.77 -0.26 20.26
C ALA A 282 3.56 -1.20 20.47
N LEU A 283 2.44 -0.95 19.77
CA LEU A 283 1.25 -1.80 19.85
C LEU A 283 1.51 -3.25 19.38
N VAL A 284 2.33 -3.43 18.35
CA VAL A 284 2.71 -4.76 17.83
C VAL A 284 3.70 -5.44 18.78
N ASP A 285 4.68 -4.71 19.28
CA ASP A 285 5.72 -5.24 20.15
C ASP A 285 5.18 -5.65 21.52
N ASP A 286 4.23 -4.89 22.07
CA ASP A 286 3.56 -5.15 23.35
C ASP A 286 2.40 -6.15 23.23
N HIS A 287 2.28 -6.86 22.10
CA HIS A 287 1.24 -7.87 21.85
C HIS A 287 -0.20 -7.32 21.98
N ARG A 288 -0.40 -6.01 21.83
CA ARG A 288 -1.72 -5.36 21.88
C ARG A 288 -2.48 -5.45 20.56
N VAL A 289 -1.86 -6.02 19.53
CA VAL A 289 -2.48 -6.31 18.22
C VAL A 289 -2.49 -7.82 18.02
N LEU A 290 -3.67 -8.37 17.72
CA LEU A 290 -3.82 -9.75 17.29
C LEU A 290 -3.82 -9.80 15.75
N PRO A 291 -2.73 -10.24 15.10
CA PRO A 291 -2.67 -10.36 13.65
C PRO A 291 -3.57 -11.48 13.13
N VAL A 292 -4.54 -11.10 12.29
CA VAL A 292 -5.36 -11.99 11.48
C VAL A 292 -4.83 -11.95 10.05
N LEU A 293 -3.95 -12.89 9.73
CA LEU A 293 -3.23 -12.97 8.48
C LEU A 293 -4.09 -13.68 7.41
N ASP A 294 -4.71 -12.91 6.53
CA ASP A 294 -5.60 -13.43 5.48
C ASP A 294 -4.82 -13.60 4.16
N GLY A 295 -4.99 -14.77 3.51
CA GLY A 295 -4.51 -15.01 2.15
C GLY A 295 -3.04 -15.41 2.04
N PHE A 296 -2.56 -16.38 2.83
CA PHE A 296 -1.22 -16.95 2.64
C PHE A 296 -1.01 -17.55 1.24
N ASP A 297 -2.08 -18.09 0.63
CA ASP A 297 -2.08 -18.59 -0.75
C ASP A 297 -1.89 -17.48 -1.80
N GLU A 298 -2.18 -16.23 -1.46
CA GLU A 298 -2.01 -15.07 -2.35
C GLU A 298 -0.53 -14.62 -2.44
N MET A 299 0.37 -15.15 -1.61
CA MET A 299 1.80 -14.87 -1.68
C MET A 299 2.44 -15.54 -2.90
N ALA A 300 3.41 -14.85 -3.52
CA ALA A 300 4.22 -15.42 -4.60
C ALA A 300 4.89 -16.73 -4.13
N GLY A 301 4.87 -17.76 -4.98
CA GLY A 301 5.27 -19.12 -4.60
C GLY A 301 6.65 -19.22 -3.96
N GLY A 302 7.63 -18.48 -4.48
CA GLY A 302 8.99 -18.45 -3.94
C GLY A 302 9.13 -17.80 -2.56
N LEU A 303 8.12 -17.09 -2.05
CA LEU A 303 8.15 -16.40 -0.77
C LEU A 303 7.50 -17.18 0.37
N ARG A 304 6.61 -18.15 0.08
CA ARG A 304 5.83 -18.87 1.11
C ARG A 304 6.71 -19.63 2.11
N ARG A 305 7.79 -20.24 1.64
CA ARG A 305 8.78 -20.94 2.50
C ARG A 305 9.40 -19.98 3.51
N ALA A 306 9.93 -18.85 3.03
CA ALA A 306 10.53 -17.82 3.88
C ALA A 306 9.49 -17.18 4.81
N ALA A 307 8.24 -17.05 4.37
CA ALA A 307 7.15 -16.52 5.17
C ALA A 307 6.83 -17.45 6.35
N LEU A 308 6.70 -18.76 6.11
CA LEU A 308 6.43 -19.74 7.16
C LEU A 308 7.57 -19.82 8.18
N ALA A 309 8.82 -19.78 7.72
CA ALA A 309 9.98 -19.69 8.61
C ALA A 309 9.96 -18.40 9.47
N ALA A 310 9.62 -17.25 8.89
CA ALA A 310 9.50 -16.00 9.62
C ALA A 310 8.32 -15.98 10.62
N LEU A 311 7.23 -16.69 10.32
CA LEU A 311 6.10 -16.89 11.24
C LEU A 311 6.48 -17.82 12.42
N ASN A 312 7.33 -18.82 12.20
CA ASN A 312 7.86 -19.68 13.26
C ASN A 312 8.89 -18.97 14.14
N ALA A 313 9.56 -17.94 13.63
CA ALA A 313 10.51 -17.13 14.40
C ALA A 313 9.85 -16.15 15.39
N THR A 314 8.51 -16.05 15.41
CA THR A 314 7.78 -15.18 16.34
C THR A 314 6.91 -15.98 17.30
N THR A 315 6.65 -15.42 18.46
CA THR A 315 5.73 -15.94 19.49
C THR A 315 4.37 -15.24 19.47
N LEU A 316 4.10 -14.37 18.49
CA LEU A 316 2.84 -13.64 18.40
C LEU A 316 1.64 -14.61 18.32
N PRO A 317 0.57 -14.37 19.11
CA PRO A 317 -0.74 -14.92 18.83
C PRO A 317 -1.17 -14.56 17.41
N MET A 318 -1.82 -15.47 16.68
CA MET A 318 -2.26 -15.18 15.30
C MET A 318 -3.34 -16.13 14.81
N LEU A 319 -4.12 -15.64 13.84
CA LEU A 319 -4.95 -16.47 12.97
C LEU A 319 -4.41 -16.36 11.54
N LEU A 320 -4.10 -17.50 10.90
CA LEU A 320 -3.63 -17.56 9.53
C LEU A 320 -4.68 -18.23 8.63
N THR A 321 -4.97 -17.66 7.47
CA THR A 321 -5.81 -18.34 6.46
C THR A 321 -5.01 -18.71 5.22
N SER A 322 -5.32 -19.87 4.64
CA SER A 322 -4.73 -20.33 3.40
C SER A 322 -5.66 -21.28 2.65
N ARG A 323 -5.39 -21.49 1.36
CA ARG A 323 -5.80 -22.71 0.69
C ARG A 323 -5.00 -23.91 1.18
N VAL A 324 -5.63 -25.08 1.13
CA VAL A 324 -5.11 -26.34 1.68
C VAL A 324 -3.82 -26.75 0.97
N ASP A 325 -3.81 -26.71 -0.37
CA ASP A 325 -2.69 -27.22 -1.16
C ASP A 325 -1.46 -26.32 -1.09
N GLU A 326 -1.67 -25.00 -1.13
CA GLU A 326 -0.60 -24.00 -1.00
C GLU A 326 0.03 -24.00 0.39
N TYR A 327 -0.76 -24.26 1.44
CA TYR A 327 -0.24 -24.42 2.80
C TYR A 327 0.54 -25.73 2.93
N ARG A 328 -0.03 -26.85 2.46
CA ARG A 328 0.65 -28.16 2.47
C ARG A 328 2.01 -28.08 1.77
N ALA A 329 2.07 -27.50 0.58
CA ALA A 329 3.32 -27.33 -0.16
C ALA A 329 4.36 -26.48 0.60
N ALA A 330 3.92 -25.52 1.41
CA ALA A 330 4.82 -24.71 2.24
C ALA A 330 5.32 -25.47 3.47
N VAL A 331 4.44 -26.27 4.10
CA VAL A 331 4.78 -27.19 5.20
C VAL A 331 5.78 -28.24 4.74
N ASP A 332 5.51 -28.90 3.61
CA ASP A 332 6.39 -29.92 3.03
C ASP A 332 7.79 -29.36 2.70
N ALA A 333 7.88 -28.06 2.37
CA ALA A 333 9.13 -27.39 2.07
C ALA A 333 9.86 -26.81 3.30
N THR A 334 9.19 -26.74 4.46
CA THR A 334 9.73 -26.19 5.71
C THR A 334 9.35 -27.10 6.88
N ASP A 335 8.34 -26.68 7.66
CA ASP A 335 7.77 -27.35 8.80
C ASP A 335 6.37 -26.73 9.02
N VAL A 336 5.53 -27.35 9.85
CA VAL A 336 4.24 -26.78 10.26
C VAL A 336 4.42 -25.45 11.00
N LEU A 337 3.35 -24.67 11.11
CA LEU A 337 3.36 -23.47 11.93
C LEU A 337 3.47 -23.87 13.40
N THR A 338 4.60 -23.56 14.04
CA THR A 338 4.93 -24.00 15.41
C THR A 338 3.85 -23.55 16.40
N GLY A 339 3.39 -24.47 17.24
CA GLY A 339 2.34 -24.29 18.24
C GLY A 339 0.94 -24.10 17.64
N ALA A 340 0.75 -24.17 16.32
CA ALA A 340 -0.55 -23.88 15.73
C ALA A 340 -1.44 -25.11 15.60
N ALA A 341 -2.69 -24.96 16.03
CA ALA A 341 -3.74 -25.88 15.64
C ALA A 341 -4.26 -25.52 14.24
N ALA A 342 -4.75 -26.50 13.48
CA ALA A 342 -5.32 -26.25 12.17
C ALA A 342 -6.74 -26.81 12.05
N VAL A 343 -7.60 -26.05 11.38
CA VAL A 343 -8.97 -26.45 11.02
C VAL A 343 -9.17 -26.32 9.51
N GLU A 344 -9.96 -27.20 8.94
CA GLU A 344 -10.31 -27.21 7.53
C GLU A 344 -11.80 -26.90 7.36
N LEU A 345 -12.11 -25.84 6.60
CA LEU A 345 -13.46 -25.51 6.19
C LEU A 345 -14.04 -26.62 5.32
N VAL A 346 -15.24 -27.08 5.68
CA VAL A 346 -15.94 -28.14 4.95
C VAL A 346 -16.98 -27.56 4.00
N ASP A 347 -17.33 -28.35 2.99
CA ASP A 347 -18.33 -28.02 2.00
C ASP A 347 -19.75 -27.95 2.60
N LEU A 348 -20.61 -27.14 2.00
CA LEU A 348 -22.03 -27.02 2.34
C LEU A 348 -22.77 -28.33 2.01
N THR A 349 -23.69 -28.73 2.89
CA THR A 349 -24.55 -29.89 2.67
C THR A 349 -25.87 -29.51 1.99
N ALA A 350 -26.59 -30.50 1.46
CA ALA A 350 -27.93 -30.27 0.91
C ALA A 350 -28.91 -29.68 1.96
N ASP A 351 -28.73 -30.05 3.23
CA ASP A 351 -29.53 -29.50 4.33
C ASP A 351 -29.21 -28.03 4.59
N ASP A 352 -27.92 -27.66 4.53
CA ASP A 352 -27.50 -26.26 4.62
C ASP A 352 -28.14 -25.39 3.52
N LEU A 353 -28.26 -25.94 2.31
CA LEU A 353 -28.94 -25.28 1.19
C LEU A 353 -30.45 -25.14 1.43
N ALA A 354 -31.08 -26.20 1.95
CA ALA A 354 -32.51 -26.21 2.23
C ALA A 354 -32.91 -25.23 3.34
N ASP A 355 -32.03 -25.00 4.32
CA ASP A 355 -32.24 -24.00 5.37
C ASP A 355 -32.00 -22.57 4.89
N TYR A 356 -31.17 -22.39 3.85
CA TYR A 356 -30.74 -21.07 3.37
C TYR A 356 -31.56 -20.57 2.16
N LEU A 357 -31.52 -21.29 1.04
CA LEU A 357 -32.02 -20.80 -0.26
C LEU A 357 -33.51 -20.40 -0.23
N PRO A 358 -34.42 -21.14 0.42
CA PRO A 358 -35.83 -20.74 0.49
C PRO A 358 -36.05 -19.38 1.17
N ARG A 359 -35.16 -18.97 2.07
CA ARG A 359 -35.24 -17.67 2.76
C ARG A 359 -34.79 -16.50 1.89
N THR A 360 -34.07 -16.78 0.81
CA THR A 360 -33.45 -15.74 -0.05
C THR A 360 -34.41 -15.16 -1.07
N THR A 361 -35.53 -15.82 -1.33
CA THR A 361 -36.51 -15.39 -2.32
C THR A 361 -37.91 -15.47 -1.76
N ARG A 362 -38.74 -14.48 -2.12
CA ARG A 362 -40.19 -14.50 -1.88
C ARG A 362 -40.94 -15.14 -3.04
N LYS A 363 -40.26 -15.50 -4.13
CA LYS A 363 -40.86 -16.12 -5.30
C LYS A 363 -41.37 -17.52 -4.96
N THR A 364 -42.57 -17.80 -5.43
CA THR A 364 -43.20 -19.12 -5.34
C THR A 364 -43.21 -19.75 -6.72
N GLY A 365 -42.81 -21.03 -6.78
CA GLY A 365 -42.92 -21.87 -7.97
C GLY A 365 -44.15 -22.78 -7.86
N ARG A 366 -44.34 -23.66 -8.87
CA ARG A 366 -45.47 -24.59 -8.94
C ARG A 366 -45.59 -25.55 -7.76
N ALA A 367 -44.49 -25.81 -7.04
CA ALA A 367 -44.40 -26.76 -5.92
C ALA A 367 -44.08 -26.11 -4.56
N GLY A 368 -44.27 -24.79 -4.42
CA GLY A 368 -43.96 -24.06 -3.18
C GLY A 368 -42.89 -23.00 -3.39
N ASN A 369 -41.80 -23.01 -2.62
CA ASN A 369 -40.69 -22.07 -2.83
C ASN A 369 -40.03 -22.31 -4.20
N ALA A 370 -39.61 -21.24 -4.90
CA ALA A 370 -38.98 -21.35 -6.22
C ALA A 370 -37.73 -22.25 -6.25
N TRP A 371 -37.01 -22.39 -5.13
CA TRP A 371 -35.83 -23.27 -5.03
C TRP A 371 -36.17 -24.75 -4.81
N GLN A 372 -37.42 -25.11 -4.51
CA GLN A 372 -37.80 -26.47 -4.13
C GLN A 372 -37.39 -27.53 -5.18
N PRO A 373 -37.62 -27.33 -6.50
CA PRO A 373 -37.20 -28.31 -7.51
C PRO A 373 -35.69 -28.55 -7.53
N VAL A 374 -34.90 -27.49 -7.33
CA VAL A 374 -33.43 -27.55 -7.28
C VAL A 374 -32.95 -28.29 -6.03
N LEU A 375 -33.56 -28.01 -4.87
CA LEU A 375 -33.23 -28.69 -3.61
C LEU A 375 -33.57 -30.18 -3.68
N ASP A 376 -34.70 -30.54 -4.29
CA ASP A 376 -35.10 -31.92 -4.48
C ASP A 376 -34.12 -32.66 -5.41
N GLU A 377 -33.62 -32.00 -6.46
CA GLU A 377 -32.59 -32.57 -7.35
C GLU A 377 -31.27 -32.82 -6.62
N VAL A 378 -30.78 -31.83 -5.86
CA VAL A 378 -29.54 -31.95 -5.09
C VAL A 378 -29.64 -33.07 -4.03
N ARG A 379 -30.82 -33.26 -3.44
CA ARG A 379 -31.07 -34.37 -2.49
C ARG A 379 -31.16 -35.73 -3.18
N ARG A 380 -31.83 -35.80 -4.34
CA ARG A 380 -31.99 -37.06 -5.11
C ARG A 380 -30.66 -37.53 -5.70
N HIS A 381 -29.81 -36.60 -6.16
CA HIS A 381 -28.53 -36.90 -6.79
C HIS A 381 -27.38 -36.12 -6.15
N PRO A 382 -26.91 -36.50 -4.93
CA PRO A 382 -25.85 -35.78 -4.21
C PRO A 382 -24.49 -35.79 -4.92
N GLY A 383 -24.24 -36.75 -5.82
CA GLY A 383 -23.05 -36.79 -6.68
C GLY A 383 -23.22 -36.08 -8.04
N GLY A 384 -24.40 -35.52 -8.31
CA GLY A 384 -24.70 -34.84 -9.58
C GLY A 384 -23.93 -33.54 -9.77
N ALA A 385 -23.87 -33.06 -11.01
CA ALA A 385 -23.16 -31.83 -11.38
C ALA A 385 -23.61 -30.61 -10.55
N LEU A 386 -24.93 -30.45 -10.36
CA LEU A 386 -25.50 -29.33 -9.61
C LEU A 386 -25.15 -29.37 -8.13
N ALA A 387 -25.27 -30.55 -7.50
CA ALA A 387 -24.86 -30.76 -6.11
C ALA A 387 -23.37 -30.44 -5.92
N ALA A 388 -22.50 -30.91 -6.83
CA ALA A 388 -21.07 -30.65 -6.78
C ALA A 388 -20.71 -29.15 -6.88
N VAL A 389 -21.46 -28.35 -7.64
CA VAL A 389 -21.24 -26.89 -7.76
C VAL A 389 -21.73 -26.15 -6.51
N LEU A 390 -22.93 -26.48 -6.01
CA LEU A 390 -23.56 -25.80 -4.86
C LEU A 390 -22.97 -26.19 -3.49
N THR A 391 -21.80 -26.84 -3.47
CA THR A 391 -21.04 -27.14 -2.25
C THR A 391 -20.30 -25.94 -1.66
N THR A 392 -20.05 -24.88 -2.44
CA THR A 392 -19.30 -23.71 -1.96
C THR A 392 -20.18 -22.50 -1.66
N PRO A 393 -19.92 -21.77 -0.55
CA PRO A 393 -20.57 -20.49 -0.28
C PRO A 393 -20.52 -19.50 -1.45
N LEU A 394 -19.40 -19.44 -2.19
CA LEU A 394 -19.30 -18.62 -3.41
C LEU A 394 -20.38 -18.98 -4.43
N MET A 395 -20.48 -20.25 -4.84
CA MET A 395 -21.43 -20.67 -5.87
C MET A 395 -22.88 -20.48 -5.44
N VAL A 396 -23.18 -20.74 -4.17
CA VAL A 396 -24.50 -20.50 -3.59
C VAL A 396 -24.84 -19.01 -3.58
N SER A 397 -23.87 -18.14 -3.24
CA SER A 397 -24.07 -16.69 -3.29
C SER A 397 -24.28 -16.17 -4.71
N LEU A 398 -23.61 -16.74 -5.72
CA LEU A 398 -23.81 -16.42 -7.13
C LEU A 398 -25.21 -16.87 -7.60
N ALA A 399 -25.60 -18.10 -7.25
CA ALA A 399 -26.91 -18.64 -7.60
C ALA A 399 -28.05 -17.82 -6.96
N ARG A 400 -27.92 -17.45 -5.69
CA ARG A 400 -28.83 -16.51 -5.03
C ARG A 400 -28.90 -15.18 -5.80
N ARG A 401 -27.75 -14.56 -6.08
CA ARG A 401 -27.69 -13.25 -6.74
C ARG A 401 -28.40 -13.24 -8.08
N ILE A 402 -28.27 -14.32 -8.86
CA ILE A 402 -28.87 -14.46 -10.19
C ILE A 402 -30.37 -14.78 -10.10
N TYR A 403 -30.76 -15.78 -9.31
CA TYR A 403 -32.13 -16.32 -9.36
C TYR A 403 -33.07 -15.78 -8.29
N SER A 404 -32.54 -15.31 -7.16
CA SER A 404 -33.37 -14.79 -6.05
C SER A 404 -33.50 -13.28 -6.10
N ASP A 405 -32.38 -12.59 -6.29
CA ASP A 405 -32.36 -11.13 -6.20
C ASP A 405 -32.74 -10.42 -7.52
N THR A 406 -32.82 -11.16 -8.64
CA THR A 406 -33.23 -10.64 -9.96
C THR A 406 -34.64 -11.15 -10.29
N PRO A 407 -35.61 -10.29 -10.69
CA PRO A 407 -37.01 -10.67 -10.81
C PRO A 407 -37.31 -11.72 -11.90
N ASP A 408 -36.63 -11.68 -13.04
CA ASP A 408 -37.00 -12.45 -14.24
C ASP A 408 -36.42 -13.87 -14.34
N HIS A 409 -35.64 -14.31 -13.35
CA HIS A 409 -34.99 -15.63 -13.37
C HIS A 409 -35.66 -16.66 -12.45
N ASP A 410 -35.87 -17.88 -12.95
CA ASP A 410 -36.38 -19.04 -12.19
C ASP A 410 -35.24 -20.02 -11.87
N PRO A 411 -34.99 -20.36 -10.58
CA PRO A 411 -34.02 -21.37 -10.21
C PRO A 411 -34.14 -22.71 -10.96
N ALA A 412 -35.35 -23.08 -11.39
CA ALA A 412 -35.60 -24.31 -12.12
C ALA A 412 -34.82 -24.39 -13.45
N ASP A 413 -34.39 -23.27 -14.01
CA ASP A 413 -33.54 -23.23 -15.22
C ASP A 413 -32.24 -24.03 -15.03
N LEU A 414 -31.71 -24.13 -13.81
CA LEU A 414 -30.51 -24.90 -13.49
C LEU A 414 -30.68 -26.42 -13.68
N LEU A 415 -31.91 -26.90 -13.83
CA LEU A 415 -32.24 -28.31 -14.05
C LEU A 415 -32.23 -28.71 -15.53
N ASP A 416 -32.06 -27.75 -16.45
CA ASP A 416 -31.98 -28.01 -17.89
C ASP A 416 -30.70 -28.81 -18.21
N ALA A 417 -30.86 -30.11 -18.44
CA ALA A 417 -29.76 -31.03 -18.70
C ALA A 417 -29.03 -30.77 -20.02
N ASP A 418 -29.71 -30.19 -21.02
CA ASP A 418 -29.11 -29.88 -22.33
C ASP A 418 -28.15 -28.68 -22.21
N ARG A 419 -28.50 -27.70 -21.38
CA ARG A 419 -27.67 -26.51 -21.12
C ARG A 419 -26.65 -26.73 -20.01
N PHE A 420 -27.00 -27.51 -18.99
CA PHE A 420 -26.30 -27.60 -17.71
C PHE A 420 -25.92 -29.03 -17.31
N GLY A 421 -25.65 -29.91 -18.28
CA GLY A 421 -25.32 -31.32 -18.03
C GLY A 421 -23.99 -31.59 -17.31
N THR A 422 -23.09 -30.60 -17.19
CA THR A 422 -21.77 -30.78 -16.54
C THR A 422 -21.50 -29.77 -15.44
N ARG A 423 -20.63 -30.12 -14.47
CA ARG A 423 -20.21 -29.24 -13.39
C ARG A 423 -19.63 -27.93 -13.93
N GLU A 424 -18.77 -28.02 -14.94
CA GLU A 424 -18.10 -26.89 -15.57
C GLU A 424 -19.09 -25.97 -16.30
N SER A 425 -20.15 -26.52 -16.90
CA SER A 425 -21.20 -25.73 -17.56
C SER A 425 -21.98 -24.87 -16.56
N ILE A 426 -22.39 -25.45 -15.42
CA ILE A 426 -23.09 -24.75 -14.34
C ILE A 426 -22.18 -23.70 -13.70
N GLU A 427 -20.94 -24.05 -13.36
CA GLU A 427 -19.98 -23.12 -12.76
C GLU A 427 -19.71 -21.92 -13.69
N ARG A 428 -19.51 -22.17 -14.99
CA ARG A 428 -19.31 -21.11 -15.98
C ARG A 428 -20.54 -20.22 -16.12
N HIS A 429 -21.75 -20.78 -16.07
CA HIS A 429 -23.00 -20.02 -16.11
C HIS A 429 -23.15 -19.10 -14.90
N LEU A 430 -22.93 -19.62 -13.68
CA LEU A 430 -23.02 -18.81 -12.46
C LEU A 430 -21.97 -17.69 -12.41
N LEU A 431 -20.75 -17.96 -12.88
CA LEU A 431 -19.70 -16.94 -12.97
C LEU A 431 -20.00 -15.90 -14.06
N ALA A 432 -20.50 -16.31 -15.22
CA ALA A 432 -20.86 -15.43 -16.32
C ALA A 432 -22.07 -14.55 -15.99
N GLY A 433 -23.06 -15.10 -15.29
CA GLY A 433 -24.29 -14.42 -14.88
C GLY A 433 -24.11 -13.40 -13.75
N PHE A 434 -22.98 -13.45 -13.02
CA PHE A 434 -22.73 -12.54 -11.90
C PHE A 434 -22.68 -11.06 -12.31
N VAL A 435 -21.90 -10.72 -13.35
CA VAL A 435 -21.75 -9.32 -13.78
C VAL A 435 -23.10 -8.75 -14.27
N PRO A 436 -23.85 -9.43 -15.16
CA PRO A 436 -25.20 -8.99 -15.51
C PRO A 436 -26.11 -8.79 -14.29
N ALA A 437 -26.20 -9.76 -13.38
CA ALA A 437 -27.09 -9.70 -12.22
C ALA A 437 -26.78 -8.54 -11.26
N VAL A 438 -25.54 -8.07 -11.23
CA VAL A 438 -25.09 -6.97 -10.37
C VAL A 438 -25.26 -5.59 -11.03
N TYR A 439 -25.26 -5.52 -12.36
CA TYR A 439 -25.41 -4.27 -13.11
C TYR A 439 -26.81 -4.04 -13.68
N GLN A 440 -27.65 -5.09 -13.75
CA GLN A 440 -29.07 -4.98 -14.04
C GLN A 440 -29.81 -4.57 -12.77
N ASP A 441 -29.89 -3.25 -12.53
CA ASP A 441 -30.78 -2.67 -11.52
C ASP A 441 -32.00 -2.05 -12.23
N PRO A 442 -33.22 -2.59 -12.04
CA PRO A 442 -34.45 -2.07 -12.65
C PRO A 442 -34.79 -0.62 -12.23
N GLY A 443 -34.21 -0.12 -11.13
CA GLY A 443 -34.53 1.21 -10.56
C GLY A 443 -33.59 2.35 -10.96
N ALA A 444 -32.57 2.10 -11.80
CA ALA A 444 -31.60 3.12 -12.19
C ALA A 444 -32.00 3.81 -13.52
N ASP A 445 -32.09 5.15 -13.51
CA ASP A 445 -32.39 6.00 -14.69
C ASP A 445 -31.46 5.77 -15.91
N ARG A 446 -30.31 5.13 -15.69
CA ARG A 446 -29.39 4.68 -16.74
C ARG A 446 -28.88 3.30 -16.40
N THR A 447 -29.42 2.27 -17.06
CA THR A 447 -28.83 0.94 -17.06
C THR A 447 -27.48 0.99 -17.80
N PRO A 448 -26.35 0.68 -17.12
CA PRO A 448 -25.07 0.58 -17.79
C PRO A 448 -25.11 -0.50 -18.87
N ASP A 449 -24.48 -0.25 -20.03
CA ASP A 449 -24.26 -1.28 -21.05
C ASP A 449 -23.46 -2.43 -20.44
N VAL A 450 -24.17 -3.52 -20.13
CA VAL A 450 -23.63 -4.70 -19.41
C VAL A 450 -22.53 -5.36 -20.23
N ASP A 451 -22.64 -5.37 -21.56
CA ASP A 451 -21.65 -5.97 -22.45
C ASP A 451 -20.35 -5.16 -22.48
N ARG A 452 -20.44 -3.83 -22.48
CA ARG A 452 -19.25 -2.97 -22.28
C ARG A 452 -18.62 -3.19 -20.91
N THR A 453 -19.44 -3.24 -19.86
CA THR A 453 -18.97 -3.46 -18.48
C THR A 453 -18.23 -4.78 -18.36
N ARG A 454 -18.77 -5.86 -18.93
CA ARG A 454 -18.14 -7.18 -18.97
C ARG A 454 -16.80 -7.14 -19.71
N ARG A 455 -16.74 -6.45 -20.85
CA ARG A 455 -15.48 -6.28 -21.61
C ARG A 455 -14.42 -5.51 -20.82
N TRP A 456 -14.80 -4.43 -20.13
CA TRP A 456 -13.88 -3.65 -19.31
C TRP A 456 -13.36 -4.44 -18.09
N LEU A 457 -14.24 -5.16 -17.39
CA LEU A 457 -13.83 -6.05 -16.29
C LEU A 457 -12.95 -7.20 -16.79
N GLY A 458 -13.29 -7.79 -17.94
CA GLY A 458 -12.48 -8.80 -18.62
C GLY A 458 -11.09 -8.29 -18.98
N HIS A 459 -10.99 -7.07 -19.51
CA HIS A 459 -9.71 -6.42 -19.81
C HIS A 459 -8.86 -6.23 -18.55
N LEU A 460 -9.47 -5.77 -17.45
CA LEU A 460 -8.78 -5.61 -16.16
C LEU A 460 -8.31 -6.95 -15.59
N ALA A 461 -9.15 -7.99 -15.67
CA ALA A 461 -8.81 -9.34 -15.21
C ALA A 461 -7.64 -9.94 -16.00
N ASP A 462 -7.67 -9.83 -17.33
CA ASP A 462 -6.59 -10.26 -18.23
C ASP A 462 -5.31 -9.43 -18.03
N HIS A 463 -5.44 -8.13 -17.76
CA HIS A 463 -4.31 -7.28 -17.37
C HIS A 463 -3.62 -7.77 -16.09
N LEU A 464 -4.39 -8.07 -15.05
CA LEU A 464 -3.87 -8.60 -13.78
C LEU A 464 -3.24 -9.99 -13.94
N HIS A 465 -3.88 -10.86 -14.72
CA HIS A 465 -3.36 -12.19 -15.04
C HIS A 465 -1.99 -12.11 -15.73
N ARG A 466 -1.82 -11.22 -16.71
CA ARG A 466 -0.52 -10.98 -17.38
C ARG A 466 0.55 -10.42 -16.45
N LEU A 467 0.17 -9.64 -15.43
CA LEU A 467 1.09 -9.10 -14.44
C LEU A 467 1.44 -10.11 -13.33
N GLY A 468 0.76 -11.27 -13.26
CA GLY A 468 0.95 -12.25 -12.20
C GLY A 468 0.59 -11.71 -10.82
N THR A 469 -0.39 -10.82 -10.73
CA THR A 469 -0.79 -10.17 -9.48
C THR A 469 -2.31 -10.08 -9.38
N TYR A 470 -2.83 -10.08 -8.16
CA TYR A 470 -4.25 -9.81 -7.88
C TYR A 470 -4.51 -8.32 -7.59
N ASP A 471 -3.45 -7.53 -7.42
CA ASP A 471 -3.51 -6.13 -7.05
C ASP A 471 -3.67 -5.20 -8.26
N LEU A 472 -4.86 -4.64 -8.40
CA LEU A 472 -5.16 -3.56 -9.31
C LEU A 472 -4.70 -2.22 -8.74
N ALA A 473 -3.42 -1.94 -8.96
CA ALA A 473 -2.82 -0.65 -8.68
C ALA A 473 -3.07 0.33 -9.83
N TRP A 474 -3.62 1.52 -9.52
CA TRP A 474 -3.97 2.51 -10.54
C TRP A 474 -2.75 2.99 -11.36
N TRP A 475 -1.55 3.01 -10.77
CA TRP A 475 -0.30 3.38 -11.45
C TRP A 475 0.24 2.28 -12.36
N ARG A 476 -0.29 1.06 -12.27
CA ARG A 476 0.06 -0.05 -13.17
C ARG A 476 -0.87 -0.18 -14.37
N LEU A 477 -1.97 0.57 -14.40
CA LEU A 477 -2.90 0.56 -15.54
C LEU A 477 -2.18 0.95 -16.83
N GLY A 478 -2.30 0.12 -17.88
CA GLY A 478 -1.65 0.33 -19.18
C GLY A 478 -0.23 -0.24 -19.29
N THR A 479 0.36 -0.75 -18.21
CA THR A 479 1.73 -1.29 -18.23
C THR A 479 1.87 -2.62 -18.98
N SER A 480 0.75 -3.32 -19.24
CA SER A 480 0.71 -4.54 -20.07
C SER A 480 0.97 -4.28 -21.56
N THR A 481 0.96 -3.02 -22.00
CA THR A 481 1.32 -2.68 -23.38
C THR A 481 2.84 -2.76 -23.59
N GLY A 482 3.25 -3.11 -24.81
CA GLY A 482 4.66 -3.26 -25.17
C GLY A 482 5.46 -1.96 -24.92
N ARG A 483 6.75 -2.10 -24.58
CA ARG A 483 7.62 -0.96 -24.24
C ARG A 483 7.63 0.10 -25.35
N ALA A 484 7.72 -0.32 -26.61
CA ALA A 484 7.70 0.55 -27.77
C ALA A 484 6.37 1.33 -27.89
N THR A 485 5.23 0.66 -27.71
CA THR A 485 3.92 1.33 -27.74
C THR A 485 3.80 2.38 -26.65
N ARG A 486 4.29 2.09 -25.43
CA ARG A 486 4.25 3.07 -24.33
C ARG A 486 5.10 4.29 -24.63
N ALA A 487 6.32 4.06 -25.14
CA ALA A 487 7.22 5.13 -25.56
C ALA A 487 6.59 6.00 -26.65
N LEU A 488 5.96 5.39 -27.66
CA LEU A 488 5.30 6.09 -28.76
C LEU A 488 4.08 6.89 -28.27
N VAL A 489 3.23 6.31 -27.42
CA VAL A 489 2.04 7.00 -26.88
C VAL A 489 2.46 8.19 -26.03
N VAL A 490 3.43 8.01 -25.12
CA VAL A 490 3.96 9.12 -24.31
C VAL A 490 4.57 10.19 -25.20
N GLY A 491 5.40 9.80 -26.18
CA GLY A 491 6.02 10.74 -27.09
C GLY A 491 5.02 11.53 -27.92
N PHE A 492 3.97 10.87 -28.42
CA PHE A 492 2.89 11.53 -29.18
C PHE A 492 2.12 12.53 -28.33
N VAL A 493 1.74 12.15 -27.10
CA VAL A 493 1.01 13.05 -26.19
C VAL A 493 1.87 14.25 -25.80
N VAL A 494 3.15 14.02 -25.49
CA VAL A 494 4.08 15.11 -25.16
C VAL A 494 4.29 16.01 -26.38
N CYS A 495 4.42 15.45 -27.58
CA CYS A 495 4.51 16.21 -28.82
C CYS A 495 3.31 17.15 -28.98
N ALA A 496 2.09 16.61 -28.91
CA ALA A 496 0.87 17.41 -29.07
C ALA A 496 0.77 18.55 -28.04
N VAL A 497 1.12 18.28 -26.78
CA VAL A 497 1.05 19.28 -25.70
C VAL A 497 2.14 20.34 -25.84
N VAL A 498 3.37 19.95 -26.16
CA VAL A 498 4.48 20.91 -26.36
C VAL A 498 4.21 21.78 -27.57
N SER A 499 3.74 21.22 -28.69
CA SER A 499 3.33 22.00 -29.87
C SER A 499 2.20 22.98 -29.56
N LEU A 500 1.18 22.55 -28.82
CA LEU A 500 0.11 23.45 -28.42
C LEU A 500 0.62 24.57 -27.50
N THR A 501 1.52 24.25 -26.57
CA THR A 501 2.12 25.22 -25.65
C THR A 501 2.93 26.25 -26.42
N ASP A 502 3.77 25.81 -27.35
CA ASP A 502 4.58 26.67 -28.22
C ASP A 502 3.70 27.60 -29.05
N MET A 503 2.68 27.05 -29.72
CA MET A 503 1.73 27.81 -30.53
C MET A 503 1.00 28.89 -29.72
N LEU A 504 0.59 28.58 -28.48
CA LEU A 504 -0.11 29.54 -27.62
C LEU A 504 0.82 30.62 -27.06
N VAL A 505 2.04 30.26 -26.66
CA VAL A 505 3.01 31.21 -26.10
C VAL A 505 3.51 32.15 -27.20
N GLU A 506 3.92 31.61 -28.35
CA GLU A 506 4.38 32.44 -29.46
C GLU A 506 3.23 33.29 -30.02
N GLY A 507 2.04 32.72 -30.22
CA GLY A 507 0.89 33.48 -30.73
C GLY A 507 0.41 34.61 -29.79
N ALA A 508 0.69 34.51 -28.49
CA ALA A 508 0.34 35.56 -27.52
C ALA A 508 1.42 36.65 -27.39
N LEU A 509 2.69 36.31 -27.64
CA LEU A 509 3.85 37.18 -27.34
C LEU A 509 4.55 37.71 -28.59
N VAL A 510 4.34 37.09 -29.76
CA VAL A 510 5.04 37.41 -31.00
C VAL A 510 4.04 37.51 -32.15
N ASP A 511 4.01 38.67 -32.81
CA ASP A 511 3.10 38.97 -33.92
C ASP A 511 3.64 38.40 -35.24
N VAL A 512 3.62 37.06 -35.39
CA VAL A 512 4.10 36.35 -36.61
C VAL A 512 2.92 35.72 -37.34
N SER A 513 2.97 35.71 -38.67
CA SER A 513 1.91 35.23 -39.59
C SER A 513 1.34 33.84 -39.26
N ALA A 514 0.02 33.68 -39.44
CA ALA A 514 -0.80 32.52 -39.05
C ALA A 514 -0.41 31.14 -39.64
N VAL A 515 0.38 31.07 -40.72
CA VAL A 515 0.71 29.81 -41.41
C VAL A 515 2.08 29.24 -41.00
N ARG A 516 3.01 30.08 -40.53
CA ARG A 516 4.40 29.66 -40.25
C ARG A 516 4.62 29.19 -38.81
N MET A 517 3.81 29.67 -37.86
CA MET A 517 3.84 29.27 -36.44
C MET A 517 3.52 27.78 -36.18
N PRO A 518 2.51 27.16 -36.84
CA PRO A 518 2.14 25.78 -36.53
C PRO A 518 3.23 24.77 -36.92
N ALA A 519 3.94 25.01 -38.02
CA ALA A 519 4.98 24.10 -38.51
C ALA A 519 6.19 24.05 -37.54
N LEU A 520 6.61 25.21 -37.03
CA LEU A 520 7.65 25.32 -36.02
C LEU A 520 7.22 24.65 -34.70
N ALA A 521 6.01 24.93 -34.24
CA ALA A 521 5.47 24.32 -33.03
C ALA A 521 5.38 22.79 -33.09
N VAL A 522 4.96 22.23 -34.24
CA VAL A 522 4.95 20.78 -34.46
C VAL A 522 6.37 20.20 -34.41
N MET A 523 7.36 20.89 -34.97
CA MET A 523 8.75 20.47 -34.93
C MET A 523 9.31 20.44 -33.50
N VAL A 524 9.08 21.50 -32.73
CA VAL A 524 9.50 21.59 -31.31
C VAL A 524 8.85 20.47 -30.49
N GLY A 525 7.55 20.24 -30.71
CA GLY A 525 6.82 19.14 -30.10
C GLY A 525 7.40 17.78 -30.48
N LEU A 526 7.75 17.55 -31.74
CA LEU A 526 8.29 16.27 -32.20
C LEU A 526 9.65 15.95 -31.54
N VAL A 527 10.53 16.94 -31.41
CA VAL A 527 11.81 16.80 -30.69
C VAL A 527 11.58 16.44 -29.23
N ALA A 528 10.72 17.19 -28.54
CA ALA A 528 10.39 16.93 -27.14
C ALA A 528 9.72 15.55 -26.99
N GLY A 529 8.75 15.23 -27.84
CA GLY A 529 8.02 13.97 -27.84
C GLY A 529 8.92 12.76 -28.04
N LEU A 530 9.80 12.78 -29.04
CA LEU A 530 10.79 11.71 -29.25
C LEU A 530 11.73 11.57 -28.04
N GLY A 531 12.24 12.69 -27.52
CA GLY A 531 13.10 12.69 -26.34
C GLY A 531 12.43 12.04 -25.13
N PHE A 532 11.23 12.51 -24.76
CA PHE A 532 10.46 11.96 -23.65
C PHE A 532 10.00 10.51 -23.88
N GLY A 533 9.62 10.15 -25.11
CA GLY A 533 9.24 8.78 -25.48
C GLY A 533 10.39 7.79 -25.30
N LEU A 534 11.59 8.13 -25.81
CA LEU A 534 12.79 7.32 -25.63
C LEU A 534 13.21 7.24 -24.16
N ALA A 535 13.25 8.37 -23.46
CA ALA A 535 13.57 8.41 -22.04
C ALA A 535 12.60 7.55 -21.22
N HIS A 536 11.30 7.62 -21.51
CA HIS A 536 10.28 6.77 -20.90
C HIS A 536 10.54 5.29 -21.17
N GLY A 537 10.77 4.92 -22.43
CA GLY A 537 11.04 3.53 -22.82
C GLY A 537 12.25 2.93 -22.11
N HIS A 538 13.31 3.72 -21.93
CA HIS A 538 14.53 3.31 -21.21
C HIS A 538 14.33 3.24 -19.70
N VAL A 539 13.74 4.27 -19.08
CA VAL A 539 13.59 4.34 -17.61
C VAL A 539 12.54 3.36 -17.09
N VAL A 540 11.44 3.19 -17.81
CA VAL A 540 10.31 2.32 -17.44
C VAL A 540 10.51 0.90 -17.99
N GLY A 541 11.76 0.49 -18.27
CA GLY A 541 12.20 -0.74 -18.96
C GLY A 541 11.81 -2.08 -18.34
N GLY A 542 10.55 -2.25 -17.94
CA GLY A 542 9.93 -3.43 -17.33
C GLY A 542 9.16 -3.10 -16.06
N GLN A 543 9.57 -2.07 -15.31
CA GLN A 543 8.99 -1.75 -13.99
C GLN A 543 8.08 -0.52 -14.07
N PRO A 544 6.89 -0.56 -13.44
CA PRO A 544 5.98 0.58 -13.39
C PRO A 544 6.59 1.74 -12.61
N LEU A 545 6.28 2.98 -12.98
CA LEU A 545 6.61 4.12 -12.13
C LEU A 545 5.71 4.06 -10.90
N GLU A 546 6.32 3.82 -9.74
CA GLU A 546 5.59 3.78 -8.49
C GLU A 546 5.24 5.21 -8.02
N PRO A 547 4.07 5.40 -7.39
CA PRO A 547 3.65 6.71 -6.93
C PRO A 547 4.58 7.20 -5.83
N VAL A 548 5.27 8.29 -6.08
CA VAL A 548 6.21 8.85 -5.11
C VAL A 548 5.43 9.68 -4.10
N ARG A 549 5.37 9.24 -2.84
CA ARG A 549 4.95 10.14 -1.76
C ARG A 549 6.14 10.99 -1.38
N VAL A 550 6.26 12.15 -2.01
CA VAL A 550 7.21 13.17 -1.60
C VAL A 550 6.48 14.15 -0.70
N ARG A 551 6.94 14.31 0.54
CA ARG A 551 6.67 15.52 1.30
C ARG A 551 7.82 16.47 1.04
N LEU A 552 7.55 17.58 0.36
CA LEU A 552 8.50 18.68 0.25
C LEU A 552 8.69 19.25 1.66
N ARG A 553 9.77 18.84 2.35
CA ARG A 553 10.14 19.38 3.66
C ARG A 553 11.07 20.57 3.43
N LEU A 554 10.54 21.78 3.63
CA LEU A 554 11.32 23.03 3.61
C LEU A 554 12.16 23.24 4.89
N ARG A 555 11.94 22.45 5.95
CA ARG A 555 12.64 22.53 7.25
C ARG A 555 12.90 21.14 7.86
N GLY A 556 14.12 20.94 8.35
CA GLY A 556 14.64 19.71 9.01
C GLY A 556 15.69 18.98 8.16
N ARG A 557 16.81 18.55 8.78
CA ARG A 557 17.90 17.81 8.11
C ARG A 557 17.65 16.29 8.14
N PRO A 558 17.43 15.67 6.99
CA PRO A 558 17.92 14.33 6.70
C PRO A 558 18.95 14.37 5.57
N GLU A 559 19.95 13.49 5.58
CA GLU A 559 20.97 13.34 4.53
C GLU A 559 20.35 12.68 3.28
N PRO A 560 20.01 13.41 2.20
CA PRO A 560 19.76 12.74 0.93
C PRO A 560 21.03 11.99 0.56
N GLY A 561 20.89 10.74 0.08
CA GLY A 561 22.04 10.04 -0.47
C GLY A 561 22.58 10.86 -1.65
N TRP A 562 23.65 11.62 -1.44
CA TRP A 562 24.25 12.52 -2.46
C TRP A 562 24.55 11.80 -3.77
N ALA A 563 24.78 10.49 -3.72
CA ALA A 563 24.86 9.62 -4.89
C ALA A 563 23.60 9.67 -5.78
N ARG A 564 22.38 9.65 -5.21
CA ARG A 564 21.11 9.75 -5.94
C ARG A 564 20.92 11.14 -6.57
N VAL A 565 21.22 12.20 -5.81
CA VAL A 565 21.16 13.58 -6.31
C VAL A 565 22.10 13.75 -7.51
N ARG A 566 23.35 13.27 -7.39
CA ARG A 566 24.33 13.30 -8.48
C ARG A 566 23.90 12.44 -9.68
N ALA A 567 23.33 11.26 -9.45
CA ALA A 567 22.86 10.40 -10.53
C ALA A 567 21.70 11.04 -11.32
N ARG A 568 20.68 11.56 -10.62
CA ARG A 568 19.54 12.27 -11.24
C ARG A 568 19.98 13.57 -11.92
N GLY A 569 20.87 14.33 -11.31
CA GLY A 569 21.45 15.52 -11.92
C GLY A 569 22.24 15.21 -13.20
N ARG A 570 23.07 14.17 -13.20
CA ARG A 570 23.78 13.69 -14.40
C ARG A 570 22.83 13.23 -15.50
N LEU A 571 21.77 12.51 -15.14
CA LEU A 571 20.73 12.09 -16.08
C LEU A 571 20.06 13.31 -16.73
N GLY A 572 19.69 14.31 -15.92
CA GLY A 572 19.13 15.57 -16.41
C GLY A 572 20.09 16.33 -17.31
N LEU A 573 21.37 16.40 -16.95
CA LEU A 573 22.40 17.04 -17.76
C LEU A 573 22.53 16.40 -19.14
N LEU A 574 22.66 15.07 -19.20
CA LEU A 574 22.80 14.34 -20.46
C LEU A 574 21.54 14.43 -21.32
N PHE A 575 20.37 14.24 -20.71
CA PHE A 575 19.09 14.31 -21.40
C PHE A 575 18.81 15.72 -21.93
N GLY A 576 18.98 16.74 -21.08
CA GLY A 576 18.81 18.14 -21.46
C GLY A 576 19.77 18.55 -22.56
N ALA A 577 21.04 18.14 -22.49
CA ALA A 577 22.02 18.43 -23.54
C ALA A 577 21.65 17.79 -24.87
N LEU A 578 21.20 16.53 -24.87
CA LEU A 578 20.73 15.87 -26.09
C LEU A 578 19.55 16.61 -26.71
N VAL A 579 18.51 16.90 -25.92
CA VAL A 579 17.32 17.64 -26.39
C VAL A 579 17.69 19.02 -26.90
N GLY A 580 18.56 19.74 -26.19
CA GLY A 580 19.03 21.07 -26.57
C GLY A 580 19.82 21.07 -27.88
N CYS A 581 20.74 20.12 -28.08
CA CYS A 581 21.48 19.98 -29.33
C CYS A 581 20.54 19.70 -30.51
N VAL A 582 19.61 18.76 -30.35
CA VAL A 582 18.62 18.43 -31.39
C VAL A 582 17.76 19.65 -31.70
N TYR A 583 17.28 20.36 -30.68
CA TYR A 583 16.54 21.61 -30.85
C TYR A 583 17.35 22.67 -31.62
N GLY A 584 18.63 22.87 -31.31
CA GLY A 584 19.49 23.83 -32.01
C GLY A 584 19.65 23.52 -33.51
N VAL A 585 19.84 22.24 -33.86
CA VAL A 585 19.92 21.79 -35.26
C VAL A 585 18.58 22.00 -35.97
N LEU A 586 17.48 21.51 -35.40
CA LEU A 586 16.16 21.60 -36.03
C LEU A 586 15.71 23.05 -36.19
N ARG A 587 15.98 23.92 -35.21
CA ARG A 587 15.69 25.34 -35.32
C ARG A 587 16.39 25.97 -36.53
N LYS A 588 17.65 25.63 -36.79
CA LYS A 588 18.36 26.10 -37.98
C LYS A 588 17.78 25.54 -39.28
N VAL A 589 17.46 24.25 -39.31
CA VAL A 589 16.79 23.65 -40.46
C VAL A 589 15.45 24.35 -40.74
N ALA A 590 14.70 24.70 -39.70
CA ALA A 590 13.44 25.42 -39.84
C ALA A 590 13.63 26.87 -40.29
N GLN A 591 14.64 27.58 -39.77
CA GLN A 591 14.99 28.92 -40.23
C GLN A 591 15.33 28.93 -41.73
N TRP A 592 16.04 27.90 -42.20
CA TRP A 592 16.38 27.73 -43.60
C TRP A 592 15.14 27.38 -44.46
N LEU A 593 14.36 26.38 -44.04
CA LEU A 593 13.27 25.82 -44.86
C LEU A 593 11.95 26.62 -44.80
N VAL A 594 11.65 27.23 -43.66
CA VAL A 594 10.34 27.88 -43.38
C VAL A 594 10.43 29.40 -43.45
N LEU A 595 11.59 29.97 -43.09
CA LEU A 595 11.78 31.43 -43.02
C LEU A 595 12.68 31.97 -44.14
N ASP A 596 13.22 31.11 -45.02
CA ASP A 596 14.19 31.46 -46.07
C ASP A 596 15.39 32.28 -45.54
N LEU A 597 15.79 32.04 -44.29
CA LEU A 597 16.91 32.73 -43.68
C LEU A 597 18.23 32.02 -44.03
N PRO A 598 19.31 32.76 -44.37
CA PRO A 598 20.60 32.17 -44.64
C PRO A 598 21.16 31.51 -43.38
N VAL A 599 21.48 30.22 -43.47
CA VAL A 599 22.10 29.44 -42.38
C VAL A 599 23.51 29.07 -42.79
N THR A 600 24.49 29.41 -41.95
CA THR A 600 25.87 28.94 -42.12
C THR A 600 26.13 27.75 -41.19
N PRO A 601 27.04 26.82 -41.55
CA PRO A 601 27.40 25.71 -40.68
C PRO A 601 27.85 26.18 -39.28
N MET A 602 28.54 27.33 -39.22
CA MET A 602 28.98 27.91 -37.96
C MET A 602 27.82 28.37 -37.08
N THR A 603 26.79 29.01 -37.64
CA THR A 603 25.58 29.38 -36.87
C THR A 603 24.83 28.16 -36.33
N ALA A 604 24.85 27.04 -37.04
CA ALA A 604 24.25 25.79 -36.58
C ALA A 604 25.04 25.17 -35.42
N VAL A 605 26.37 25.16 -35.49
CA VAL A 605 27.23 24.69 -34.39
C VAL A 605 27.04 25.54 -33.14
N VAL A 606 27.03 26.86 -33.29
CA VAL A 606 26.82 27.80 -32.16
C VAL A 606 25.47 27.55 -31.48
N ASP A 607 24.37 27.47 -32.22
CA ASP A 607 23.04 27.20 -31.64
C ASP A 607 22.99 25.81 -30.97
N THR A 608 23.58 24.79 -31.60
CA THR A 608 23.62 23.42 -31.05
C THR A 608 24.33 23.39 -29.70
N VAL A 609 25.51 24.01 -29.60
CA VAL A 609 26.29 24.07 -28.36
C VAL A 609 25.59 24.93 -27.31
N LEU A 610 25.04 26.08 -27.70
CA LEU A 610 24.31 26.98 -26.82
C LEU A 610 23.11 26.27 -26.18
N PHE A 611 22.22 25.70 -26.99
CA PHE A 611 21.01 25.05 -26.48
C PHE A 611 21.34 23.75 -25.74
N GLY A 612 22.31 22.95 -26.21
CA GLY A 612 22.79 21.79 -25.46
C GLY A 612 23.28 22.16 -24.06
N THR A 613 24.05 23.24 -23.93
CA THR A 613 24.58 23.68 -22.63
C THR A 613 23.46 24.20 -21.73
N VAL A 614 22.60 25.09 -22.23
CA VAL A 614 21.52 25.70 -21.45
C VAL A 614 20.53 24.64 -20.96
N PHE A 615 20.06 23.75 -21.84
CA PHE A 615 19.08 22.74 -21.47
C PHE A 615 19.70 21.67 -20.57
N GLY A 616 20.95 21.28 -20.82
CA GLY A 616 21.68 20.35 -19.95
C GLY A 616 21.80 20.90 -18.53
N LEU A 617 22.34 22.11 -18.37
CA LEU A 617 22.52 22.72 -17.05
C LEU A 617 21.17 22.91 -16.36
N GLY A 618 20.13 23.33 -17.07
CA GLY A 618 18.81 23.51 -16.49
C GLY A 618 18.12 22.23 -16.06
N ALA A 619 18.04 21.24 -16.93
CA ALA A 619 17.41 19.97 -16.61
C ALA A 619 18.19 19.24 -15.50
N GLY A 620 19.53 19.29 -15.55
CA GLY A 620 20.39 18.74 -14.50
C GLY A 620 20.18 19.40 -13.14
N SER A 621 20.11 20.73 -13.10
CA SER A 621 19.90 21.50 -11.86
C SER A 621 18.52 21.23 -11.26
N VAL A 622 17.48 21.24 -12.09
CA VAL A 622 16.11 21.00 -11.65
C VAL A 622 15.93 19.56 -11.15
N LEU A 623 16.42 18.54 -11.87
CA LEU A 623 16.32 17.15 -11.41
C LEU A 623 17.15 16.88 -10.14
N ALA A 624 18.32 17.51 -10.02
CA ALA A 624 19.12 17.44 -8.80
C ALA A 624 18.36 18.06 -7.62
N LEU A 625 17.76 19.24 -7.81
CA LEU A 625 16.99 19.94 -6.78
C LEU A 625 15.71 19.21 -6.40
N ILE A 626 14.95 18.69 -7.38
CA ILE A 626 13.79 17.82 -7.13
C ILE A 626 14.23 16.67 -6.22
N THR A 627 15.29 15.96 -6.60
CA THR A 627 15.77 14.80 -5.84
C THR A 627 16.30 15.18 -4.44
N ALA A 628 16.88 16.37 -4.29
CA ALA A 628 17.36 16.87 -3.00
C ALA A 628 16.21 17.25 -2.05
N LEU A 629 15.09 17.74 -2.61
CA LEU A 629 13.87 18.08 -1.86
C LEU A 629 12.93 16.86 -1.68
N GLU A 630 13.23 15.75 -2.35
CA GLU A 630 12.49 14.50 -2.25
C GLU A 630 12.82 13.72 -0.98
N ALA A 631 11.97 13.84 0.06
CA ALA A 631 11.98 12.89 1.18
C ALA A 631 11.10 11.67 0.83
N PRO A 632 11.63 10.43 0.82
CA PRO A 632 10.84 9.25 0.55
C PRO A 632 9.85 9.02 1.70
N LEU A 633 8.55 9.06 1.40
CA LEU A 633 7.52 8.42 2.23
C LEU A 633 7.06 7.16 1.52
N ASP A 634 6.90 6.10 2.31
CA ASP A 634 6.54 4.78 1.80
C ASP A 634 5.13 4.80 1.19
N VAL A 635 5.00 4.20 0.00
CA VAL A 635 3.77 4.06 -0.81
C VAL A 635 2.67 3.34 -0.04
N ARG A 636 3.08 2.59 0.97
CA ARG A 636 2.24 1.83 1.88
C ARG A 636 1.65 2.70 2.99
N SER A 637 1.21 3.93 2.72
CA SER A 637 0.55 4.77 3.75
C SER A 637 -0.81 5.37 3.37
N ALA A 638 -1.47 4.82 2.35
CA ALA A 638 -2.84 5.21 1.99
C ALA A 638 -3.84 4.13 2.39
N GLY A 639 -4.79 4.50 3.26
CA GLY A 639 -5.99 3.72 3.52
C GLY A 639 -6.99 3.68 2.35
N SER A 640 -6.75 4.38 1.23
CA SER A 640 -7.59 4.27 0.02
C SER A 640 -6.85 4.55 -1.31
N PRO A 641 -7.25 3.91 -2.43
CA PRO A 641 -6.67 4.14 -3.75
C PRO A 641 -6.84 5.59 -4.23
N THR A 642 -8.02 6.16 -3.98
CA THR A 642 -8.37 7.55 -4.35
C THR A 642 -7.59 8.57 -3.53
N GLY A 643 -7.39 8.31 -2.23
CA GLY A 643 -6.54 9.13 -1.36
C GLY A 643 -5.10 9.16 -1.86
N LEU A 644 -4.57 8.01 -2.29
CA LEU A 644 -3.23 7.93 -2.87
C LEU A 644 -3.13 8.71 -4.19
N LEU A 645 -4.11 8.59 -5.10
CA LEU A 645 -4.11 9.36 -6.35
C LEU A 645 -4.19 10.87 -6.08
N ARG A 646 -5.07 11.33 -5.17
CA ARG A 646 -5.19 12.75 -4.84
C ARG A 646 -3.92 13.31 -4.21
N ALA A 647 -3.29 12.56 -3.31
CA ALA A 647 -2.01 12.93 -2.73
C ALA A 647 -0.93 13.05 -3.80
N ASN A 648 -0.83 12.06 -4.70
CA ASN A 648 0.14 12.09 -5.79
C ASN A 648 -0.12 13.24 -6.77
N ARG A 649 -1.39 13.50 -7.12
CA ARG A 649 -1.79 14.66 -7.93
C ARG A 649 -1.35 15.96 -7.26
N ARG A 650 -1.56 16.12 -5.96
CA ARG A 650 -1.15 17.33 -5.23
C ARG A 650 0.36 17.50 -5.26
N THR A 651 1.13 16.45 -5.00
CA THR A 651 2.60 16.50 -5.05
C THR A 651 3.09 16.90 -6.44
N VAL A 652 2.57 16.28 -7.49
CA VAL A 652 2.95 16.61 -8.87
C VAL A 652 2.56 18.04 -9.24
N LEU A 653 1.38 18.53 -8.83
CA LEU A 653 0.98 19.92 -9.07
C LEU A 653 1.90 20.90 -8.35
N VAL A 654 2.30 20.62 -7.11
CA VAL A 654 3.27 21.47 -6.40
C VAL A 654 4.63 21.45 -7.09
N GLN A 655 5.08 20.29 -7.57
CA GLN A 655 6.31 20.20 -8.38
C GLN A 655 6.20 21.05 -9.65
N VAL A 656 5.08 21.01 -10.36
CA VAL A 656 4.86 21.85 -11.55
C VAL A 656 4.94 23.33 -11.18
N VAL A 657 4.18 23.77 -10.18
CA VAL A 657 4.12 25.18 -9.77
C VAL A 657 5.48 25.69 -9.32
N LEU A 658 6.31 24.84 -8.69
CA LEU A 658 7.64 25.23 -8.21
C LEU A 658 8.72 25.18 -9.30
N PHE A 659 8.78 24.06 -10.04
CA PHE A 659 9.93 23.77 -10.91
C PHE A 659 9.75 24.29 -12.33
N VAL A 660 8.52 24.46 -12.83
CA VAL A 660 8.31 25.04 -14.17
C VAL A 660 8.80 26.48 -14.26
N PRO A 661 8.39 27.40 -13.35
CA PRO A 661 8.92 28.75 -13.37
C PRO A 661 10.42 28.79 -13.10
N LEU A 662 10.93 27.94 -12.21
CA LEU A 662 12.36 27.85 -11.94
C LEU A 662 13.15 27.45 -13.19
N PHE A 663 12.69 26.43 -13.91
CA PHE A 663 13.32 25.99 -15.15
C PHE A 663 13.24 27.07 -16.23
N ALA A 664 12.08 27.74 -16.37
CA ALA A 664 11.90 28.85 -17.31
C ALA A 664 12.87 30.00 -17.05
N VAL A 665 12.97 30.46 -15.79
CA VAL A 665 13.87 31.54 -15.37
C VAL A 665 15.32 31.13 -15.55
N LEU A 666 15.67 29.89 -15.23
CA LEU A 666 17.03 29.39 -15.36
C LEU A 666 17.43 29.28 -16.84
N VAL A 667 16.56 28.78 -17.72
CA VAL A 667 16.80 28.75 -19.18
C VAL A 667 16.96 30.17 -19.70
N MET A 668 16.04 31.08 -19.37
CA MET A 668 16.11 32.49 -19.76
C MET A 668 17.42 33.16 -19.29
N GLY A 669 17.77 32.98 -18.02
CA GLY A 669 18.96 33.59 -17.41
C GLY A 669 20.27 33.00 -17.94
N LEU A 670 20.36 31.67 -18.10
CA LEU A 670 21.53 31.02 -18.68
C LEU A 670 21.71 31.42 -20.15
N THR A 671 20.64 31.43 -20.95
CA THR A 671 20.73 31.89 -22.34
C THR A 671 21.18 33.35 -22.39
N TRP A 672 20.59 34.24 -21.58
CA TRP A 672 21.02 35.64 -21.51
C TRP A 672 22.49 35.79 -21.15
N LEU A 673 22.95 35.09 -20.10
CA LEU A 673 24.33 35.14 -19.63
C LEU A 673 25.30 34.65 -20.69
N VAL A 674 25.00 33.51 -21.35
CA VAL A 674 25.87 32.97 -22.39
C VAL A 674 25.90 33.90 -23.61
N VAL A 675 24.75 34.44 -24.03
CA VAL A 675 24.69 35.41 -25.13
C VAL A 675 25.50 36.66 -24.82
N GLN A 676 25.37 37.23 -23.62
CA GLN A 676 26.12 38.42 -23.23
C GLN A 676 27.63 38.14 -23.10
N ALA A 677 28.01 36.98 -22.54
CA ALA A 677 29.41 36.57 -22.46
C ALA A 677 30.03 36.40 -23.85
N LEU A 678 29.25 35.87 -24.81
CA LEU A 678 29.65 35.78 -26.21
C LEU A 678 29.84 37.19 -26.80
N VAL A 679 28.83 38.06 -26.72
CA VAL A 679 28.88 39.43 -27.27
C VAL A 679 30.03 40.27 -26.67
N ALA A 680 30.40 40.02 -25.42
CA ALA A 680 31.49 40.73 -24.73
C ALA A 680 32.90 40.30 -25.17
N LEU A 681 33.06 39.23 -25.97
CA LEU A 681 34.36 38.81 -26.48
C LEU A 681 34.87 39.83 -27.53
N PRO A 682 36.14 40.27 -27.47
CA PRO A 682 36.68 41.26 -28.39
C PRO A 682 36.72 40.71 -29.83
N GLY A 683 36.04 41.41 -30.73
CA GLY A 683 35.93 41.10 -32.17
C GLY A 683 34.50 41.36 -32.65
N ASP A 684 34.32 42.25 -33.63
CA ASP A 684 33.00 42.76 -34.06
C ASP A 684 32.00 41.67 -34.51
N ARG A 685 32.45 40.44 -34.74
CA ARG A 685 31.65 39.25 -35.05
C ARG A 685 32.37 37.99 -34.56
N ILE A 686 31.87 37.32 -33.53
CA ILE A 686 32.38 36.01 -33.10
C ILE A 686 32.21 35.04 -34.27
N PHE A 687 33.31 34.54 -34.82
CA PHE A 687 33.32 33.64 -36.00
C PHE A 687 32.50 34.17 -37.20
N GLY A 688 32.36 35.49 -37.36
CA GLY A 688 31.57 36.10 -38.45
C GLY A 688 30.05 36.07 -38.27
N VAL A 689 29.54 35.70 -37.08
CA VAL A 689 28.10 35.57 -36.81
C VAL A 689 27.56 36.75 -36.00
N THR A 690 26.44 37.33 -36.43
CA THR A 690 25.66 38.32 -35.64
C THR A 690 24.61 37.59 -34.80
N LEU A 691 24.75 37.63 -33.47
CA LEU A 691 23.75 37.09 -32.55
C LEU A 691 22.65 38.13 -32.30
N VAL A 692 21.46 37.91 -32.86
CA VAL A 692 20.28 38.75 -32.58
C VAL A 692 19.44 38.06 -31.51
N TRP A 693 19.54 38.52 -30.25
CA TRP A 693 18.77 38.00 -29.13
C TRP A 693 18.10 39.13 -28.36
N THR A 694 16.76 39.12 -28.33
CA THR A 694 15.99 40.07 -27.52
C THR A 694 15.62 39.45 -26.17
N PRO A 695 15.40 40.26 -25.11
CA PRO A 695 14.85 39.76 -23.85
C PRO A 695 13.54 38.99 -24.03
N LEU A 696 12.70 39.43 -24.98
CA LEU A 696 11.45 38.77 -25.34
C LEU A 696 11.68 37.34 -25.85
N ASN A 697 12.69 37.11 -26.71
CA ASN A 697 13.03 35.76 -27.19
C ASN A 697 13.49 34.84 -26.06
N GLY A 698 14.21 35.38 -25.07
CA GLY A 698 14.60 34.66 -23.86
C GLY A 698 13.40 34.26 -23.00
N LEU A 699 12.42 35.16 -22.85
CA LEU A 699 11.18 34.90 -22.13
C LEU A 699 10.33 33.84 -22.82
N VAL A 700 10.12 33.96 -24.13
CA VAL A 700 9.36 32.98 -24.94
C VAL A 700 10.00 31.60 -24.82
N LEU A 701 11.31 31.50 -25.07
CA LEU A 701 12.04 30.23 -24.93
C LEU A 701 11.92 29.67 -23.51
N GLY A 702 12.09 30.50 -22.49
CA GLY A 702 11.96 30.09 -21.09
C GLY A 702 10.56 29.54 -20.79
N LEU A 703 9.50 30.21 -21.24
CA LEU A 703 8.11 29.80 -21.02
C LEU A 703 7.77 28.50 -21.76
N VAL A 704 8.13 28.38 -23.04
CA VAL A 704 7.89 27.17 -23.85
C VAL A 704 8.63 25.99 -23.26
N CYS A 705 9.91 26.14 -22.92
CA CYS A 705 10.71 25.08 -22.32
C CYS A 705 10.26 24.73 -20.90
N GLY A 706 9.92 25.75 -20.11
CA GLY A 706 9.31 25.64 -18.79
C GLY A 706 8.06 24.79 -18.80
N LEU A 707 7.04 25.28 -19.51
CA LEU A 707 5.72 24.67 -19.58
C LEU A 707 5.78 23.34 -20.34
N GLY A 708 6.36 23.32 -21.54
CA GLY A 708 6.46 22.13 -22.37
C GLY A 708 7.31 21.02 -21.75
N GLY A 709 8.51 21.35 -21.27
CA GLY A 709 9.40 20.40 -20.59
C GLY A 709 8.85 19.92 -19.26
N GLY A 710 8.24 20.81 -18.47
CA GLY A 710 7.58 20.46 -17.21
C GLY A 710 6.38 19.56 -17.40
N ILE A 711 5.48 19.89 -18.34
CA ILE A 711 4.32 19.04 -18.64
C ILE A 711 4.77 17.71 -19.26
N GLY A 712 5.79 17.72 -20.14
CA GLY A 712 6.40 16.50 -20.67
C GLY A 712 6.95 15.58 -19.57
N TYR A 713 7.67 16.16 -18.61
CA TYR A 713 8.14 15.45 -17.43
C TYR A 713 6.99 14.88 -16.59
N VAL A 714 5.94 15.66 -16.35
CA VAL A 714 4.76 15.19 -15.62
C VAL A 714 4.12 14.00 -16.32
N LEU A 715 3.82 14.12 -17.61
CA LEU A 715 3.09 13.12 -18.38
C LEU A 715 3.90 11.84 -18.61
N GLY A 716 5.20 11.96 -18.85
CA GLY A 716 6.07 10.80 -19.09
C GLY A 716 6.67 10.20 -17.81
N MET A 717 7.16 11.02 -16.89
CA MET A 717 8.08 10.59 -15.85
C MET A 717 7.45 10.51 -14.45
N THR A 718 6.13 10.68 -14.33
CA THR A 718 5.42 10.54 -13.05
C THR A 718 4.34 9.46 -13.12
N ALA A 719 4.06 8.80 -11.99
CA ALA A 719 2.98 7.81 -11.90
C ALA A 719 1.60 8.43 -12.20
N TRP A 720 1.37 9.69 -11.78
CA TRP A 720 0.11 10.40 -12.07
C TRP A 720 -0.04 10.70 -13.56
N GLY A 721 1.03 11.13 -14.22
CA GLY A 721 1.06 11.33 -15.67
C GLY A 721 0.80 10.05 -16.45
N GLN A 722 1.43 8.94 -16.06
CA GLN A 722 1.14 7.64 -16.68
C GLN A 722 -0.32 7.24 -16.52
N TRP A 723 -0.90 7.43 -15.33
CA TRP A 723 -2.32 7.19 -15.13
C TRP A 723 -3.19 8.09 -16.04
N LEU A 724 -2.82 9.36 -16.22
CA LEU A 724 -3.54 10.25 -17.13
C LEU A 724 -3.43 9.80 -18.60
N VAL A 725 -2.21 9.52 -19.07
CA VAL A 725 -1.93 9.11 -20.46
C VAL A 725 -2.58 7.76 -20.76
N PHE A 726 -2.41 6.75 -19.90
CA PHE A 726 -2.88 5.41 -20.20
C PHE A 726 -4.32 5.17 -19.74
N ALA A 727 -4.66 5.48 -18.50
CA ALA A 727 -5.98 5.16 -17.97
C ALA A 727 -7.07 6.17 -18.41
N ARG A 728 -6.73 7.44 -18.66
CA ARG A 728 -7.72 8.47 -19.03
C ARG A 728 -7.78 8.80 -20.52
N LEU A 729 -6.71 8.54 -21.27
CA LEU A 729 -6.66 8.84 -22.71
C LEU A 729 -6.57 7.55 -23.53
N TRP A 730 -5.48 6.79 -23.44
CA TRP A 730 -5.23 5.65 -24.34
C TRP A 730 -6.22 4.48 -24.20
N LEU A 731 -6.46 3.99 -22.99
CA LEU A 731 -7.36 2.85 -22.76
C LEU A 731 -8.84 3.19 -23.07
N PRO A 732 -9.34 4.40 -22.78
CA PRO A 732 -10.64 4.85 -23.27
C PRO A 732 -10.73 5.01 -24.79
N LEU A 733 -9.71 5.61 -25.42
CA LEU A 733 -9.67 5.76 -26.89
C LEU A 733 -9.65 4.40 -27.62
N THR A 734 -9.02 3.38 -27.02
CA THR A 734 -9.00 2.01 -27.54
C THR A 734 -10.23 1.19 -27.14
N GLY A 735 -11.20 1.78 -26.44
CA GLY A 735 -12.43 1.11 -25.98
C GLY A 735 -12.23 0.08 -24.86
N ARG A 736 -11.01 -0.07 -24.33
CA ARG A 736 -10.64 -1.07 -23.32
C ARG A 736 -11.06 -0.71 -21.90
N LEU A 737 -11.29 0.57 -21.63
CA LEU A 737 -11.81 1.10 -20.37
C LEU A 737 -12.79 2.25 -20.62
N PRO A 738 -13.65 2.62 -19.64
CA PRO A 738 -14.49 3.81 -19.76
C PRO A 738 -13.69 5.09 -19.56
N TRP A 739 -14.16 6.21 -20.11
CA TRP A 739 -13.57 7.54 -19.86
C TRP A 739 -13.50 7.85 -18.36
N ALA A 740 -14.56 7.52 -17.60
CA ALA A 740 -14.64 7.72 -16.16
C ALA A 740 -14.12 6.49 -15.37
N VAL A 741 -12.89 6.03 -15.62
CA VAL A 741 -12.28 4.84 -14.98
C VAL A 741 -12.45 4.82 -13.46
N HIS A 742 -12.27 5.96 -12.79
CA HIS A 742 -12.42 6.03 -11.34
C HIS A 742 -13.85 5.80 -10.85
N ALA A 743 -14.82 6.44 -11.49
CA ALA A 743 -16.23 6.22 -11.18
C ALA A 743 -16.61 4.76 -11.42
N PHE A 744 -16.06 4.15 -12.47
CA PHE A 744 -16.26 2.74 -12.79
C PHE A 744 -15.64 1.79 -11.75
N LEU A 745 -14.40 2.01 -11.32
CA LEU A 745 -13.75 1.18 -10.30
C LEU A 745 -14.44 1.31 -8.93
N ASP A 746 -14.85 2.53 -8.56
CA ASP A 746 -15.63 2.75 -7.35
C ASP A 746 -17.03 2.15 -7.44
N ASP A 747 -17.66 2.17 -8.62
CA ASP A 747 -18.94 1.51 -8.85
C ASP A 747 -18.82 -0.01 -8.74
N ALA A 748 -17.81 -0.60 -9.38
CA ALA A 748 -17.49 -2.01 -9.28
C ALA A 748 -17.15 -2.44 -7.83
N TYR A 749 -16.53 -1.55 -7.04
CA TYR A 749 -16.34 -1.75 -5.62
C TYR A 749 -17.68 -1.71 -4.85
N ARG A 750 -18.51 -0.68 -5.04
CA ARG A 750 -19.83 -0.56 -4.38
C ARG A 750 -20.72 -1.77 -4.67
N ARG A 751 -20.72 -2.22 -5.93
CA ARG A 751 -21.45 -3.37 -6.44
C ARG A 751 -20.85 -4.73 -6.05
N GLY A 752 -19.70 -4.76 -5.35
CA GLY A 752 -19.11 -5.97 -4.81
C GLY A 752 -18.35 -6.85 -5.80
N VAL A 753 -18.08 -6.38 -7.02
CA VAL A 753 -17.20 -7.06 -7.98
C VAL A 753 -15.74 -6.94 -7.56
N LEU A 754 -15.35 -5.75 -7.11
CA LEU A 754 -14.03 -5.45 -6.59
C LEU A 754 -14.08 -5.31 -5.06
N ARG A 755 -12.97 -5.60 -4.39
CA ARG A 755 -12.69 -5.27 -2.98
C ARG A 755 -11.51 -4.31 -2.89
N ARG A 756 -11.40 -3.56 -1.80
CA ARG A 756 -10.22 -2.72 -1.52
C ARG A 756 -9.23 -3.47 -0.64
N ALA A 757 -7.95 -3.45 -1.02
CA ALA A 757 -6.83 -3.96 -0.23
C ALA A 757 -5.86 -2.80 0.08
N GLY A 758 -6.30 -1.92 0.98
CA GLY A 758 -5.71 -0.60 1.23
C GLY A 758 -5.72 0.31 0.00
N ALA A 759 -4.55 0.63 -0.57
CA ALA A 759 -4.38 1.55 -1.69
C ALA A 759 -4.62 0.96 -3.10
N VAL A 760 -5.01 -0.31 -3.20
CA VAL A 760 -5.29 -1.00 -4.47
C VAL A 760 -6.68 -1.64 -4.45
N TYR A 761 -7.23 -1.93 -5.63
CA TYR A 761 -8.41 -2.78 -5.77
C TYR A 761 -7.97 -4.21 -6.06
N GLN A 762 -8.80 -5.19 -5.72
CA GLN A 762 -8.64 -6.58 -6.13
C GLN A 762 -9.99 -7.11 -6.59
N PHE A 763 -10.02 -8.10 -7.48
CA PHE A 763 -11.26 -8.83 -7.72
C PHE A 763 -11.66 -9.57 -6.44
N ARG A 764 -12.95 -9.50 -6.09
CA ARG A 764 -13.43 -10.14 -4.85
C ARG A 764 -13.22 -11.65 -4.87
N HIS A 765 -13.35 -12.26 -6.05
CA HIS A 765 -13.22 -13.70 -6.24
C HIS A 765 -12.19 -14.01 -7.32
N ALA A 766 -11.15 -14.76 -6.97
CA ALA A 766 -10.13 -15.19 -7.94
C ALA A 766 -10.75 -15.98 -9.11
N ARG A 767 -11.70 -16.89 -8.84
CA ARG A 767 -12.42 -17.63 -9.90
C ARG A 767 -13.18 -16.73 -10.87
N LEU A 768 -13.77 -15.65 -10.38
CA LEU A 768 -14.44 -14.67 -11.24
C LEU A 768 -13.42 -13.93 -12.11
N GLN A 769 -12.28 -13.54 -11.53
CA GLN A 769 -11.19 -12.93 -12.30
C GLN A 769 -10.69 -13.87 -13.40
N ASP A 770 -10.42 -15.13 -13.08
CA ASP A 770 -9.93 -16.13 -14.05
C ASP A 770 -10.94 -16.35 -15.18
N HIS A 771 -12.22 -16.48 -14.84
CA HIS A 771 -13.30 -16.61 -15.82
C HIS A 771 -13.43 -15.38 -16.73
N LEU A 772 -13.38 -14.17 -16.16
CA LEU A 772 -13.45 -12.92 -16.92
C LEU A 772 -12.24 -12.75 -17.85
N ALA A 773 -11.05 -13.12 -17.38
CA ALA A 773 -9.82 -13.08 -18.18
C ALA A 773 -9.85 -14.09 -19.33
N GLU A 774 -10.28 -15.34 -19.08
CA GLU A 774 -10.43 -16.36 -20.10
C GLU A 774 -11.47 -15.96 -21.15
N THR A 775 -12.62 -15.46 -20.71
CA THR A 775 -13.70 -15.02 -21.61
C THR A 775 -13.24 -13.85 -22.47
N TYR A 776 -12.54 -12.86 -21.90
CA TYR A 776 -11.99 -11.74 -22.65
C TYR A 776 -11.00 -12.20 -23.73
N ARG A 777 -10.10 -13.14 -23.42
CA ARG A 777 -9.14 -13.70 -24.39
C ARG A 777 -9.77 -14.50 -25.52
N ARG A 778 -10.96 -15.07 -25.32
CA ARG A 778 -11.71 -15.75 -26.39
C ARG A 778 -12.45 -14.79 -27.32
N GLN A 779 -12.70 -13.56 -26.86
CA GLN A 779 -13.47 -12.56 -27.60
C GLN A 779 -12.58 -11.48 -28.26
N ALA A 780 -11.38 -11.27 -27.74
CA ALA A 780 -10.35 -10.36 -28.26
C ALA A 780 -9.46 -11.07 -29.28
#